data_AF-A0A2V7E4U5-F1
#
_entry.id   AF-A0A2V7E4U5-F1
#
_cell.length_a   1.000
_cell.length_b   1.000
_cell.length_c   1.000
_cell.angle_alpha   90.00
_cell.angle_beta   90.00
_cell.angle_gamma   90.00
#
_symmetry.space_group_name_H-M   'P 1'
#
loop_
_entity.id
_entity.type
_entity.pdbx_description
1 polymer ?
#
loop_
_entity_poly.entity_id
_entity_poly.type
_entity_poly.pdbx_seq_one_letter_code
_entity_poly.pdbx_strand_id
1 'polypeptide(L)'
;MVAVKCAACQFENPAGMRFCGQCGAALALRCPQCQADAPSGFRFCGQCGASLQGSPPQPATTPAPRAPVAAPSGPTYTPKHLADKILKSRAAVQGERKQVTVLFADVAGFTALAERLDPEDVHQIINRCFELITAEVHRFEGTINQYTGDGVMALFGAPIAHEDSPRRAAHAALGIQSALRDYGKQLQAERGVLVQMRIGLNTGPVVVGSIGDDLRMDYTAVGDTTNLAARMQSAARPGSVLVTEATHSALHGYFETLDLGELTVKGHSPARAFEVLRTRGRRSRMEVAAERGLTPLVGREREQETLHNRFAEVKNGRGQMVSLVGDAGIGKSRLLLEFRRALADVGEDVTWLEGQCVSFGQSIPFLPLSDQLRRNFGIEEFDGEPEIIAKVEHSMRRMGELEPHTPYVRYLLSVDPGDPAIAAMDALARRRKVFDAVRALMLRSAAQHPVVLVVEDLHWVDHSTEEYLTALMDSVASARVMLLMTYRVGYTPPFGTRSFQTTLTLQNLTERDALVMASRVLGTDQFPEELRAALMAKAEGVPLFVEEVTKTLLDLGVIQRDNGSYRIVRPIGDVHVPDTIQGIIMARLDRLGEEGKRAVQLAAVIGRQFFVRLLQRISGLTTEVDGLLRELKALEIVYEQGLLPEPAYIFKHAVIQDVAYNSLLVQRRKELHRAVGHAIEDLYADRLTEHYEELAHHFQLGEEWAKAFEYLARSGDRAKDAYANDTALDFFGRTLDVAARVMPPLPAQRVMQVHQQRGRVFMLLARYDDAMLESERMRALAREAHDRRAEGEALADLAFAYWATFKTENVPHVKRFAEEARVIAEETGDQHVLARSLTYLGSFDQIGGHLLDADAKFEESLRICEAAGFRDHMPQNLLWLGANANWRGEWAKAIETSRRAAAVAVEVHDGLSELFSLSFACISHIAIGEYAEGLATLHETLRKAHDRNNAFFQGRLTNTLGWFYQELGDFRRAHELNRESLDLGRRIHNSNVEISAAINIGLDYLEFGEAARAVGHLEETLTRVEKFGYGAHRWRWTIHATAYLAEALLATRDPAGALVQAERALAQAHATGCMKYVGKCHALLGEIALAERNSSRAIEELSRALGIARQIGYPVLTWQAAHRLAGTEWEVGKRDDAFAHARLAAETIATLANRIPEPALRETFLARASVNDAQALFDRARRG
;
A
#
# COMPACT_ATOMS: atom_id res chain seq x y z
N MET A 1 -13.21 -27.85 70.44
CA MET A 1 -13.41 -28.84 69.37
C MET A 1 -14.80 -28.63 68.80
N VAL A 2 -14.96 -28.54 67.47
CA VAL A 2 -16.26 -28.23 66.84
C VAL A 2 -17.04 -29.53 66.60
N ALA A 3 -18.30 -29.61 67.04
CA ALA A 3 -19.14 -30.77 66.82
C ALA A 3 -19.65 -30.83 65.37
N VAL A 4 -19.79 -32.05 64.82
CA VAL A 4 -20.20 -32.28 63.43
C VAL A 4 -21.61 -32.87 63.39
N LYS A 5 -22.56 -32.14 62.78
CA LYS A 5 -23.92 -32.63 62.55
C LYS A 5 -23.93 -33.68 61.45
N CYS A 6 -24.59 -34.81 61.71
CA CYS A 6 -24.81 -35.81 60.68
C CYS A 6 -25.86 -35.32 59.67
N ALA A 7 -25.53 -35.27 58.38
CA ALA A 7 -26.49 -34.88 57.34
C ALA A 7 -27.77 -35.75 57.31
N ALA A 8 -27.67 -37.03 57.70
CA ALA A 8 -28.77 -38.00 57.63
C ALA A 8 -29.74 -37.96 58.84
N CYS A 9 -29.28 -37.58 60.04
CA CYS A 9 -30.12 -37.59 61.26
C CYS A 9 -29.98 -36.35 62.16
N GLN A 10 -29.19 -35.35 61.74
CA GLN A 10 -28.92 -34.08 62.43
C GLN A 10 -28.29 -34.15 63.83
N PHE A 11 -27.99 -35.35 64.34
CA PHE A 11 -27.28 -35.57 65.60
C PHE A 11 -25.88 -34.94 65.59
N GLU A 12 -25.50 -34.27 66.69
CA GLU A 12 -24.18 -33.65 66.88
C GLU A 12 -23.15 -34.67 67.37
N ASN A 13 -22.08 -34.87 66.60
CA ASN A 13 -21.04 -35.84 66.90
C ASN A 13 -19.76 -35.12 67.37
N PRO A 14 -19.01 -35.68 68.35
CA PRO A 14 -17.69 -35.17 68.73
C PRO A 14 -16.73 -35.04 67.54
N ALA A 15 -15.85 -34.03 67.59
CA ALA A 15 -14.84 -33.82 66.55
C ALA A 15 -13.94 -35.06 66.38
N GLY A 16 -13.68 -35.45 65.13
CA GLY A 16 -12.87 -36.62 64.79
C GLY A 16 -13.66 -37.93 64.61
N MET A 17 -14.95 -37.96 64.94
CA MET A 17 -15.82 -39.09 64.58
C MET A 17 -15.94 -39.22 63.05
N ARG A 18 -15.68 -40.43 62.52
CA ARG A 18 -15.79 -40.73 61.08
C ARG A 18 -17.21 -41.11 60.65
N PHE A 19 -17.99 -41.69 61.57
CA PHE A 19 -19.37 -42.11 61.39
C PHE A 19 -20.23 -41.52 62.52
N CYS A 20 -21.52 -41.32 62.27
CA CYS A 20 -22.42 -40.81 63.27
C CYS A 20 -22.71 -41.84 64.36
N GLY A 21 -22.50 -41.48 65.63
CA GLY A 21 -22.77 -42.37 66.77
C GLY A 21 -24.24 -42.77 66.92
N GLN A 22 -25.17 -42.01 66.33
CA GLN A 22 -26.61 -42.23 66.40
C GLN A 22 -27.16 -43.14 65.28
N CYS A 23 -26.56 -43.12 64.08
CA CYS A 23 -27.12 -43.78 62.89
C CYS A 23 -26.11 -44.46 61.95
N GLY A 24 -24.81 -44.44 62.27
CA GLY A 24 -23.76 -45.08 61.46
C GLY A 24 -23.39 -44.38 60.15
N ALA A 25 -24.12 -43.36 59.70
CA ALA A 25 -23.82 -42.65 58.46
C ALA A 25 -22.47 -41.91 58.51
N ALA A 26 -21.69 -41.96 57.43
CA ALA A 26 -20.38 -41.32 57.34
C ALA A 26 -20.48 -39.78 57.44
N LEU A 27 -19.58 -39.17 58.22
CA LEU A 27 -19.54 -37.71 58.46
C LEU A 27 -18.54 -36.98 57.54
N ALA A 28 -17.60 -37.72 56.96
CA ALA A 28 -16.67 -37.24 55.94
C ALA A 28 -16.59 -38.24 54.78
N LEU A 29 -16.48 -37.71 53.56
CA LEU A 29 -16.29 -38.46 52.33
C LEU A 29 -14.82 -38.33 51.90
N ARG A 30 -14.16 -39.43 51.53
CA ARG A 30 -12.83 -39.34 50.91
C ARG A 30 -12.93 -39.05 49.43
N CYS A 31 -12.12 -38.12 48.96
CA CYS A 31 -11.95 -37.91 47.52
C CYS A 31 -11.36 -39.17 46.86
N PRO A 32 -12.01 -39.77 45.84
CA PRO A 32 -11.47 -40.96 45.18
C PRO A 32 -10.17 -40.69 44.42
N GLN A 33 -9.90 -39.41 44.06
CA GLN A 33 -8.75 -39.02 43.25
C GLN A 33 -7.54 -38.52 44.06
N CYS A 34 -7.73 -37.93 45.25
CA CYS A 34 -6.62 -37.43 46.09
C CYS A 34 -6.67 -37.88 47.56
N GLN A 35 -7.66 -38.70 47.95
CA GLN A 35 -7.87 -39.22 49.31
C GLN A 35 -8.04 -38.21 50.46
N ALA A 36 -8.11 -36.91 50.17
CA ALA A 36 -8.48 -35.89 51.15
C ALA A 36 -9.87 -36.16 51.76
N ASP A 37 -9.98 -35.99 53.08
CA ASP A 37 -11.24 -36.11 53.82
C ASP A 37 -12.06 -34.81 53.64
N ALA A 38 -13.22 -34.89 52.99
CA ALA A 38 -14.13 -33.77 52.70
C ALA A 38 -15.43 -33.85 53.51
N PRO A 39 -16.05 -32.74 53.95
CA PRO A 39 -17.29 -32.78 54.73
C PRO A 39 -18.47 -33.39 53.97
N SER A 40 -19.32 -34.17 54.66
CA SER A 40 -20.55 -34.72 54.08
C SER A 40 -21.47 -33.59 53.58
N GLY A 41 -21.67 -33.51 52.26
CA GLY A 41 -22.46 -32.46 51.60
C GLY A 41 -21.75 -31.81 50.41
N PHE A 42 -20.42 -31.86 50.35
CA PHE A 42 -19.66 -31.40 49.19
C PHE A 42 -19.88 -32.34 47.99
N ARG A 43 -20.22 -31.78 46.82
CA ARG A 43 -20.34 -32.55 45.55
C ARG A 43 -18.99 -32.74 44.85
N PHE A 44 -18.04 -31.84 45.08
CA PHE A 44 -16.69 -31.84 44.50
C PHE A 44 -15.63 -31.65 45.58
N CYS A 45 -14.43 -32.18 45.37
CA CYS A 45 -13.31 -32.05 46.30
C CYS A 45 -12.73 -30.63 46.28
N GLY A 46 -12.77 -29.93 47.42
CA GLY A 46 -12.23 -28.58 47.57
C GLY A 46 -10.71 -28.42 47.38
N GLN A 47 -9.96 -29.50 47.15
CA GLN A 47 -8.52 -29.47 46.88
C GLN A 47 -8.13 -29.92 45.45
N CYS A 48 -9.02 -30.57 44.68
CA CYS A 48 -8.69 -31.04 43.33
C CYS A 48 -9.85 -31.01 42.31
N GLY A 49 -11.03 -30.50 42.68
CA GLY A 49 -12.19 -30.39 41.80
C GLY A 49 -12.92 -31.70 41.46
N ALA A 50 -12.33 -32.86 41.75
CA ALA A 50 -12.91 -34.17 41.43
C ALA A 50 -14.30 -34.38 42.07
N SER A 51 -15.23 -35.01 41.34
CA SER A 51 -16.54 -35.38 41.90
C SER A 51 -16.39 -36.34 43.08
N LEU A 52 -17.12 -36.06 44.16
CA LEU A 52 -17.26 -36.93 45.32
C LEU A 52 -18.47 -37.87 45.21
N GLN A 53 -19.27 -37.72 44.15
CA GLN A 53 -20.44 -38.55 43.84
C GLN A 53 -20.15 -39.35 42.58
N GLY A 54 -19.78 -40.62 42.76
CA GLY A 54 -19.26 -41.47 41.68
C GLY A 54 -20.33 -42.32 41.01
N SER A 55 -20.65 -42.00 39.75
CA SER A 55 -21.15 -42.95 38.73
C SER A 55 -21.04 -42.34 37.32
N PRO A 56 -20.31 -42.96 36.37
CA PRO A 56 -20.29 -42.54 34.97
C PRO A 56 -21.40 -43.24 34.16
N PRO A 57 -22.01 -42.58 33.15
CA PRO A 57 -23.01 -43.22 32.29
C PRO A 57 -22.39 -43.93 31.07
N GLN A 58 -22.76 -45.19 30.85
CA GLN A 58 -22.70 -45.88 29.56
C GLN A 58 -24.12 -46.32 29.12
N PRO A 59 -24.37 -46.65 27.84
CA PRO A 59 -25.69 -46.45 27.23
C PRO A 59 -26.67 -47.64 27.26
N ALA A 60 -27.95 -47.26 27.26
CA ALA A 60 -29.13 -47.97 26.71
C ALA A 60 -29.59 -49.33 27.30
N THR A 61 -30.75 -49.34 27.99
CA THR A 61 -32.04 -49.84 27.45
C THR A 61 -33.13 -49.96 28.54
N THR A 62 -34.38 -49.57 28.22
CA THR A 62 -35.58 -49.95 29.00
C THR A 62 -36.87 -49.81 28.17
N PRO A 63 -37.83 -50.74 28.26
CA PRO A 63 -39.10 -50.68 27.53
C PRO A 63 -40.30 -50.14 28.34
N ALA A 64 -41.18 -49.42 27.63
CA ALA A 64 -42.61 -49.14 27.84
C ALA A 64 -43.29 -49.28 29.24
N PRO A 65 -43.84 -48.19 29.80
CA PRO A 65 -45.08 -48.22 30.60
C PRO A 65 -46.34 -48.23 29.71
N ARG A 66 -47.51 -48.60 30.25
CA ARG A 66 -48.83 -48.54 29.57
C ARG A 66 -49.76 -47.51 30.22
N ALA A 67 -50.63 -46.91 29.40
CA ALA A 67 -51.64 -45.88 29.71
C ALA A 67 -52.84 -46.46 30.53
N PRO A 68 -53.92 -45.71 30.93
CA PRO A 68 -54.53 -44.49 30.37
C PRO A 68 -54.49 -43.27 31.36
N VAL A 69 -55.01 -42.06 31.08
CA VAL A 69 -56.10 -41.59 30.20
C VAL A 69 -55.65 -40.42 29.30
N ALA A 70 -56.30 -40.27 28.14
CA ALA A 70 -55.88 -39.38 27.07
C ALA A 70 -56.25 -37.90 27.25
N ALA A 71 -55.27 -37.03 27.01
CA ALA A 71 -55.43 -35.90 26.11
C ALA A 71 -54.46 -36.14 24.93
N PRO A 72 -54.80 -35.77 23.68
CA PRO A 72 -54.26 -36.51 22.54
C PRO A 72 -52.87 -36.04 22.09
N SER A 73 -52.02 -36.99 21.66
CA SER A 73 -50.56 -36.82 21.55
C SER A 73 -50.07 -36.49 20.13
N GLY A 74 -49.61 -35.26 19.90
CA GLY A 74 -49.03 -34.84 18.62
C GLY A 74 -47.68 -35.50 18.33
N PRO A 75 -47.37 -35.87 17.07
CA PRO A 75 -46.14 -36.58 16.73
C PRO A 75 -44.90 -35.68 16.77
N THR A 76 -43.76 -36.25 17.19
CA THR A 76 -42.47 -35.54 17.26
C THR A 76 -41.89 -35.29 15.85
N TYR A 77 -42.42 -34.29 15.16
CA TYR A 77 -42.03 -33.96 13.79
C TYR A 77 -40.76 -33.08 13.76
N THR A 78 -39.62 -33.72 13.57
CA THR A 78 -38.39 -33.08 13.07
C THR A 78 -37.75 -34.01 12.03
N PRO A 79 -37.63 -33.60 10.75
CA PRO A 79 -37.03 -34.44 9.72
C PRO A 79 -35.58 -34.80 10.07
N LYS A 80 -35.15 -36.04 9.77
CA LYS A 80 -33.80 -36.53 10.17
C LYS A 80 -32.67 -35.58 9.79
N HIS A 81 -32.62 -35.07 8.56
CA HIS A 81 -31.59 -34.13 8.11
C HIS A 81 -31.52 -32.83 8.93
N LEU A 82 -32.63 -32.43 9.56
CA LEU A 82 -32.78 -31.20 10.33
C LEU A 82 -32.56 -31.47 11.83
N ALA A 83 -33.01 -32.64 12.32
CA ALA A 83 -32.62 -33.18 13.62
C ALA A 83 -31.11 -33.41 13.70
N ASP A 84 -30.47 -33.92 12.65
CA ASP A 84 -29.02 -34.13 12.56
C ASP A 84 -28.26 -32.79 12.50
N LYS A 85 -28.81 -31.73 11.88
CA LYS A 85 -28.27 -30.37 11.97
C LYS A 85 -28.41 -29.81 13.40
N ILE A 86 -29.58 -29.95 14.03
CA ILE A 86 -29.84 -29.49 15.41
C ILE A 86 -28.99 -30.24 16.45
N LEU A 87 -28.76 -31.53 16.25
CA LEU A 87 -27.86 -32.35 17.08
C LEU A 87 -26.38 -32.00 16.86
N LYS A 88 -25.99 -31.52 15.68
CA LYS A 88 -24.66 -30.95 15.43
C LYS A 88 -24.47 -29.56 16.04
N SER A 89 -25.51 -28.73 16.14
CA SER A 89 -25.43 -27.42 16.80
C SER A 89 -25.44 -27.45 18.35
N ARG A 90 -25.56 -28.63 18.97
CA ARG A 90 -25.67 -28.79 20.45
C ARG A 90 -24.48 -28.28 21.27
N ALA A 91 -23.36 -27.92 20.66
CA ALA A 91 -22.18 -27.40 21.35
C ALA A 91 -22.26 -25.88 21.66
N ALA A 92 -23.22 -25.15 21.07
CA ALA A 92 -23.33 -23.69 21.19
C ALA A 92 -24.04 -23.24 22.49
N VAL A 93 -23.36 -23.36 23.63
CA VAL A 93 -23.85 -22.92 24.96
C VAL A 93 -23.59 -21.40 25.20
N GLN A 94 -23.29 -20.63 24.16
CA GLN A 94 -23.05 -19.19 24.23
C GLN A 94 -23.95 -18.45 23.25
N GLY A 95 -24.58 -17.37 23.72
CA GLY A 95 -25.65 -16.70 22.99
C GLY A 95 -25.19 -15.73 21.89
N GLU A 96 -25.92 -15.69 20.79
CA GLU A 96 -25.64 -14.86 19.61
C GLU A 96 -26.71 -13.78 19.39
N ARG A 97 -26.33 -12.64 18.81
CA ARG A 97 -27.27 -11.64 18.28
C ARG A 97 -27.52 -11.90 16.81
N LYS A 98 -28.78 -12.10 16.41
CA LYS A 98 -29.19 -12.35 15.03
C LYS A 98 -30.42 -11.51 14.66
N GLN A 99 -30.47 -11.05 13.42
CA GLN A 99 -31.69 -10.55 12.80
C GLN A 99 -32.48 -11.76 12.31
N VAL A 100 -33.72 -11.93 12.79
CA VAL A 100 -34.56 -13.10 12.47
C VAL A 100 -35.94 -12.65 12.00
N THR A 101 -36.66 -13.56 11.35
CA THR A 101 -38.10 -13.48 11.16
C THR A 101 -38.79 -14.58 11.96
N VAL A 102 -39.71 -14.17 12.82
CA VAL A 102 -40.52 -15.04 13.67
C VAL A 102 -41.85 -15.29 12.96
N LEU A 103 -42.21 -16.55 12.75
CA LEU A 103 -43.50 -16.98 12.20
C LEU A 103 -44.33 -17.63 13.32
N PHE A 104 -45.53 -17.12 13.57
CA PHE A 104 -46.57 -17.78 14.35
C PHE A 104 -47.68 -18.26 13.43
N ALA A 105 -48.19 -19.48 13.62
CA ALA A 105 -49.33 -20.03 12.91
C ALA A 105 -50.30 -20.69 13.91
N ASP A 106 -51.61 -20.56 13.70
CA ASP A 106 -52.66 -21.00 14.62
C ASP A 106 -53.96 -21.43 13.90
N VAL A 107 -54.71 -22.40 14.44
CA VAL A 107 -55.96 -22.92 13.85
C VAL A 107 -57.16 -22.07 14.24
N ALA A 108 -57.78 -21.41 13.25
CA ALA A 108 -58.90 -20.52 13.49
C ALA A 108 -60.14 -21.24 14.09
N GLY A 109 -60.49 -20.89 15.33
CA GLY A 109 -61.73 -21.36 15.97
C GLY A 109 -61.64 -22.75 16.60
N PHE A 110 -60.43 -23.24 16.87
CA PHE A 110 -60.17 -24.60 17.37
C PHE A 110 -61.05 -25.04 18.55
N THR A 111 -61.31 -24.19 19.55
CA THR A 111 -62.15 -24.54 20.71
C THR A 111 -63.56 -24.97 20.30
N ALA A 112 -64.19 -24.23 19.38
CA ALA A 112 -65.54 -24.54 18.89
C ALA A 112 -65.57 -25.72 17.90
N LEU A 113 -64.41 -26.18 17.42
CA LEU A 113 -64.25 -27.42 16.67
C LEU A 113 -64.12 -28.62 17.63
N ALA A 114 -63.32 -28.46 18.68
CA ALA A 114 -63.09 -29.47 19.73
C ALA A 114 -64.34 -29.77 20.58
N GLU A 115 -65.25 -28.81 20.73
CA GLU A 115 -66.56 -29.00 21.40
C GLU A 115 -67.60 -29.75 20.55
N ARG A 116 -67.34 -29.96 19.24
CA ARG A 116 -68.35 -30.46 18.27
C ARG A 116 -68.00 -31.79 17.60
N LEU A 117 -66.80 -32.30 17.81
CA LEU A 117 -66.26 -33.52 17.21
C LEU A 117 -65.66 -34.41 18.30
N ASP A 118 -65.49 -35.69 18.01
CA ASP A 118 -64.81 -36.59 18.93
C ASP A 118 -63.31 -36.20 19.09
N PRO A 119 -62.73 -36.25 20.30
CA PRO A 119 -61.32 -35.93 20.51
C PRO A 119 -60.33 -36.71 19.63
N GLU A 120 -60.62 -37.94 19.21
CA GLU A 120 -59.75 -38.69 18.30
C GLU A 120 -59.78 -38.14 16.86
N ASP A 121 -60.95 -37.70 16.38
CA ASP A 121 -61.12 -37.08 15.06
C ASP A 121 -60.47 -35.69 14.99
N VAL A 122 -60.69 -34.87 16.03
CA VAL A 122 -60.04 -33.55 16.19
C VAL A 122 -58.52 -33.69 16.13
N HIS A 123 -57.98 -34.73 16.76
CA HIS A 123 -56.54 -34.98 16.80
C HIS A 123 -55.96 -35.42 15.46
N GLN A 124 -56.65 -36.30 14.73
CA GLN A 124 -56.20 -36.70 13.39
C GLN A 124 -56.14 -35.50 12.43
N ILE A 125 -57.12 -34.60 12.52
CA ILE A 125 -57.15 -33.35 11.75
C ILE A 125 -55.97 -32.44 12.13
N ILE A 126 -55.73 -32.20 13.42
CA ILE A 126 -54.61 -31.34 13.86
C ILE A 126 -53.24 -31.93 13.50
N ASN A 127 -53.02 -33.23 13.69
CA ASN A 127 -51.74 -33.86 13.34
C ASN A 127 -51.44 -33.69 11.86
N ARG A 128 -52.43 -33.92 10.99
CA ARG A 128 -52.26 -33.74 9.55
C ARG A 128 -52.03 -32.28 9.16
N CYS A 129 -52.63 -31.33 9.88
CA CYS A 129 -52.30 -29.92 9.74
C CYS A 129 -50.84 -29.62 10.14
N PHE A 130 -50.37 -30.10 11.29
CA PHE A 130 -48.99 -29.92 11.73
C PHE A 130 -47.96 -30.60 10.80
N GLU A 131 -48.27 -31.76 10.21
CA GLU A 131 -47.44 -32.38 9.19
C GLU A 131 -47.25 -31.49 7.96
N LEU A 132 -48.34 -30.89 7.46
CA LEU A 132 -48.33 -29.99 6.30
C LEU A 132 -47.67 -28.64 6.62
N ILE A 133 -47.89 -28.12 7.83
CA ILE A 133 -47.21 -26.91 8.33
C ILE A 133 -45.70 -27.12 8.37
N THR A 134 -45.26 -28.21 8.99
CA THR A 134 -43.83 -28.45 9.25
C THR A 134 -43.07 -28.84 7.99
N ALA A 135 -43.74 -29.51 7.03
CA ALA A 135 -43.20 -29.70 5.69
C ALA A 135 -42.84 -28.37 5.01
N GLU A 136 -43.77 -27.40 5.00
CA GLU A 136 -43.56 -26.12 4.32
C GLU A 136 -42.64 -25.15 5.10
N VAL A 137 -42.62 -25.19 6.44
CA VAL A 137 -41.61 -24.46 7.24
C VAL A 137 -40.20 -24.93 6.88
N HIS A 138 -39.95 -26.25 6.88
CA HIS A 138 -38.62 -26.79 6.59
C HIS A 138 -38.25 -26.71 5.11
N ARG A 139 -39.21 -26.73 4.18
CA ARG A 139 -39.01 -26.55 2.73
C ARG A 139 -38.29 -25.24 2.39
N PHE A 140 -38.48 -24.19 3.19
CA PHE A 140 -37.81 -22.89 3.04
C PHE A 140 -36.74 -22.64 4.12
N GLU A 141 -36.22 -23.72 4.71
CA GLU A 141 -35.13 -23.74 5.70
C GLU A 141 -35.45 -23.05 7.05
N GLY A 142 -36.74 -22.92 7.38
CA GLY A 142 -37.19 -22.50 8.71
C GLY A 142 -37.11 -23.63 9.75
N THR A 143 -37.01 -23.25 11.03
CA THR A 143 -36.98 -24.18 12.17
C THR A 143 -38.22 -23.98 13.04
N ILE A 144 -39.05 -25.00 13.24
CA ILE A 144 -40.06 -24.95 14.31
C ILE A 144 -39.32 -24.95 15.65
N ASN A 145 -39.64 -23.96 16.48
CA ASN A 145 -39.14 -23.86 17.84
C ASN A 145 -40.06 -24.60 18.81
N GLN A 146 -41.35 -24.25 18.79
CA GLN A 146 -42.34 -24.80 19.73
C GLN A 146 -43.72 -24.96 19.09
N TYR A 147 -44.47 -25.95 19.58
CA TYR A 147 -45.90 -26.14 19.31
C TYR A 147 -46.69 -25.56 20.48
N THR A 148 -47.68 -24.73 20.19
CA THR A 148 -48.45 -23.96 21.18
C THR A 148 -49.91 -24.44 21.21
N GLY A 149 -50.13 -25.74 21.47
CA GLY A 149 -51.47 -26.33 21.51
C GLY A 149 -52.09 -26.50 20.13
N ASP A 150 -52.86 -25.50 19.70
CA ASP A 150 -53.47 -25.32 18.38
C ASP A 150 -52.55 -24.58 17.38
N GLY A 151 -51.42 -24.03 17.85
CA GLY A 151 -50.46 -23.29 17.02
C GLY A 151 -49.03 -23.82 16.96
N VAL A 152 -48.20 -23.10 16.19
CA VAL A 152 -46.78 -23.34 15.93
C VAL A 152 -46.04 -22.00 15.95
N MET A 153 -44.87 -21.94 16.59
CA MET A 153 -43.89 -20.86 16.36
C MET A 153 -42.64 -21.42 15.67
N ALA A 154 -42.28 -20.81 14.54
CA ALA A 154 -41.08 -21.10 13.77
C ALA A 154 -40.18 -19.86 13.64
N LEU A 155 -38.87 -20.10 13.48
CA LEU A 155 -37.85 -19.09 13.27
C LEU A 155 -37.20 -19.29 11.91
N PHE A 156 -37.02 -18.18 11.19
CA PHE A 156 -36.24 -18.08 9.96
C PHE A 156 -35.14 -17.06 10.24
N GLY A 157 -33.88 -17.41 10.00
CA GLY A 157 -32.74 -16.60 10.44
C GLY A 157 -32.08 -17.09 11.74
N ALA A 158 -32.65 -18.10 12.40
CA ALA A 158 -32.05 -18.81 13.53
C ALA A 158 -32.43 -20.31 13.51
N PRO A 159 -31.51 -21.24 13.86
CA PRO A 159 -30.09 -21.00 14.13
C PRO A 159 -29.29 -20.55 12.89
N ILE A 160 -29.83 -20.79 11.70
CA ILE A 160 -29.27 -20.51 10.36
C ILE A 160 -29.77 -19.15 9.87
N ALA A 161 -28.87 -18.22 9.56
CA ALA A 161 -29.15 -16.80 9.22
C ALA A 161 -29.26 -16.49 7.71
N HIS A 162 -30.19 -15.61 7.30
CA HIS A 162 -30.30 -15.16 5.89
C HIS A 162 -30.88 -13.72 5.75
N GLU A 163 -30.46 -12.89 4.77
CA GLU A 163 -31.20 -11.64 4.41
C GLU A 163 -32.62 -11.95 3.99
N ASP A 164 -32.75 -13.01 3.21
CA ASP A 164 -34.02 -13.47 2.68
C ASP A 164 -34.77 -14.34 3.70
N SER A 165 -34.40 -14.30 4.99
CA SER A 165 -35.19 -14.91 6.08
C SER A 165 -36.67 -14.47 6.08
N PRO A 166 -37.00 -13.17 5.88
CA PRO A 166 -38.40 -12.76 5.80
C PRO A 166 -39.06 -13.32 4.54
N ARG A 167 -38.34 -13.30 3.40
CA ARG A 167 -38.79 -13.89 2.12
C ARG A 167 -39.09 -15.39 2.28
N ARG A 168 -38.22 -16.14 2.96
CA ARG A 168 -38.40 -17.57 3.26
C ARG A 168 -39.57 -17.82 4.18
N ALA A 169 -39.72 -17.00 5.22
CA ALA A 169 -40.84 -17.09 6.16
C ALA A 169 -42.18 -16.81 5.45
N ALA A 170 -42.22 -15.82 4.55
CA ALA A 170 -43.36 -15.55 3.69
C ALA A 170 -43.64 -16.69 2.69
N HIS A 171 -42.62 -17.20 2.02
CA HIS A 171 -42.71 -18.38 1.15
C HIS A 171 -43.32 -19.58 1.90
N ALA A 172 -42.82 -19.88 3.10
CA ALA A 172 -43.34 -20.95 3.94
C ALA A 172 -44.79 -20.68 4.35
N ALA A 173 -45.11 -19.49 4.85
CA ALA A 173 -46.47 -19.13 5.25
C ALA A 173 -47.48 -19.25 4.09
N LEU A 174 -47.07 -18.90 2.87
CA LEU A 174 -47.86 -19.11 1.66
C LEU A 174 -48.00 -20.59 1.28
N GLY A 175 -46.93 -21.36 1.40
CA GLY A 175 -46.94 -22.81 1.23
C GLY A 175 -47.94 -23.48 2.17
N ILE A 176 -47.91 -23.11 3.46
CA ILE A 176 -48.85 -23.55 4.50
C ILE A 176 -50.30 -23.22 4.10
N GLN A 177 -50.58 -21.97 3.73
CA GLN A 177 -51.94 -21.53 3.33
C GLN A 177 -52.40 -22.07 1.96
N SER A 178 -51.51 -22.70 1.20
CA SER A 178 -51.86 -23.44 -0.02
C SER A 178 -52.15 -24.91 0.32
N ALA A 179 -51.21 -25.59 0.98
CA ALA A 179 -51.32 -27.00 1.36
C ALA A 179 -52.56 -27.29 2.22
N LEU A 180 -52.85 -26.42 3.20
CA LEU A 180 -54.01 -26.57 4.08
C LEU A 180 -55.33 -26.16 3.43
N ARG A 181 -55.31 -25.35 2.36
CA ARG A 181 -56.52 -24.95 1.62
C ARG A 181 -57.09 -26.11 0.82
N ASP A 182 -56.22 -26.95 0.25
CA ASP A 182 -56.67 -28.12 -0.49
C ASP A 182 -57.06 -29.27 0.45
N TYR A 183 -56.36 -29.46 1.57
CA TYR A 183 -56.81 -30.35 2.65
C TYR A 183 -58.13 -29.90 3.30
N GLY A 184 -58.31 -28.59 3.51
CA GLY A 184 -59.54 -28.01 4.06
C GLY A 184 -60.76 -28.18 3.15
N LYS A 185 -60.59 -28.13 1.81
CA LYS A 185 -61.67 -28.49 0.86
C LYS A 185 -62.09 -29.95 1.01
N GLN A 186 -61.13 -30.85 1.19
CA GLN A 186 -61.41 -32.28 1.38
C GLN A 186 -62.20 -32.52 2.68
N LEU A 187 -61.75 -31.98 3.80
CA LEU A 187 -62.47 -32.06 5.08
C LEU A 187 -63.88 -31.42 5.03
N GLN A 188 -64.04 -30.32 4.29
CA GLN A 188 -65.34 -29.67 4.12
C GLN A 188 -66.31 -30.53 3.29
N ALA A 189 -65.81 -31.30 2.32
CA ALA A 189 -66.61 -32.19 1.50
C ALA A 189 -66.92 -33.54 2.18
N GLU A 190 -65.96 -34.11 2.91
CA GLU A 190 -66.09 -35.42 3.55
C GLU A 190 -66.79 -35.37 4.92
N ARG A 191 -66.55 -34.30 5.71
CA ARG A 191 -66.96 -34.21 7.12
C ARG A 191 -67.70 -32.92 7.47
N GLY A 192 -67.88 -32.00 6.50
CA GLY A 192 -68.54 -30.71 6.74
C GLY A 192 -67.69 -29.69 7.49
N VAL A 193 -66.40 -29.95 7.70
CA VAL A 193 -65.49 -29.18 8.57
C VAL A 193 -64.57 -28.27 7.76
N LEU A 194 -64.59 -26.97 8.05
CA LEU A 194 -63.65 -26.00 7.48
C LEU A 194 -62.46 -25.78 8.43
N VAL A 195 -61.24 -26.09 7.97
CA VAL A 195 -59.99 -25.79 8.67
C VAL A 195 -59.25 -24.67 7.94
N GLN A 196 -58.83 -23.64 8.69
CA GLN A 196 -58.11 -22.48 8.15
C GLN A 196 -57.10 -21.97 9.18
N MET A 197 -55.89 -21.64 8.73
CA MET A 197 -54.85 -21.08 9.60
C MET A 197 -54.89 -19.55 9.66
N ARG A 198 -54.48 -19.00 10.78
CA ARG A 198 -54.05 -17.61 10.97
C ARG A 198 -52.54 -17.62 11.09
N ILE A 199 -51.83 -16.82 10.28
CA ILE A 199 -50.36 -16.76 10.33
C ILE A 199 -49.93 -15.30 10.56
N GLY A 200 -48.87 -15.11 11.34
CA GLY A 200 -48.31 -13.82 11.74
C GLY A 200 -46.78 -13.83 11.68
N LEU A 201 -46.19 -12.73 11.23
CA LEU A 201 -44.76 -12.63 10.95
C LEU A 201 -44.17 -11.28 11.44
N ASN A 202 -43.05 -11.31 12.16
CA ASN A 202 -42.27 -10.10 12.48
C ASN A 202 -40.76 -10.33 12.26
N THR A 203 -40.05 -9.29 11.82
CA THR A 203 -38.61 -9.31 11.55
C THR A 203 -37.92 -8.30 12.44
N GLY A 204 -36.86 -8.71 13.11
CA GLY A 204 -36.15 -7.84 14.05
C GLY A 204 -34.97 -8.53 14.73
N PRO A 205 -34.23 -7.80 15.57
CA PRO A 205 -33.15 -8.37 16.34
C PRO A 205 -33.71 -9.27 17.45
N VAL A 206 -33.02 -10.38 17.69
CA VAL A 206 -33.20 -11.21 18.90
C VAL A 206 -31.84 -11.65 19.43
N VAL A 207 -31.81 -12.03 20.71
CA VAL A 207 -30.73 -12.82 21.29
C VAL A 207 -31.16 -14.28 21.26
N VAL A 208 -30.28 -15.17 20.79
CA VAL A 208 -30.52 -16.62 20.72
C VAL A 208 -29.53 -17.30 21.66
N GLY A 209 -30.03 -18.08 22.62
CA GLY A 209 -29.21 -18.83 23.58
C GLY A 209 -30.05 -19.72 24.50
N SER A 210 -29.40 -20.63 25.22
CA SER A 210 -30.05 -21.58 26.14
C SER A 210 -30.24 -21.00 27.55
N ILE A 211 -31.46 -21.05 28.08
CA ILE A 211 -31.77 -20.72 29.47
C ILE A 211 -32.68 -21.82 30.05
N GLY A 212 -32.22 -22.52 31.08
CA GLY A 212 -32.93 -23.63 31.70
C GLY A 212 -32.15 -24.95 31.64
N ASP A 213 -32.41 -25.83 32.62
CA ASP A 213 -31.69 -27.11 32.81
C ASP A 213 -32.56 -28.32 32.45
N ASP A 214 -33.62 -28.09 31.67
CA ASP A 214 -34.68 -29.06 31.35
C ASP A 214 -34.59 -29.55 29.90
N LEU A 215 -35.08 -30.77 29.64
CA LEU A 215 -34.72 -31.54 28.42
C LEU A 215 -35.48 -31.14 27.13
N ARG A 216 -35.99 -29.91 27.05
CA ARG A 216 -36.53 -29.28 25.83
C ARG A 216 -35.68 -28.07 25.46
N MET A 217 -35.27 -27.99 24.19
CA MET A 217 -34.63 -26.78 23.64
C MET A 217 -35.70 -25.75 23.25
N ASP A 218 -36.34 -25.15 24.25
CA ASP A 218 -37.24 -24.03 24.05
C ASP A 218 -36.38 -22.78 23.72
N TYR A 219 -36.26 -22.41 22.44
CA TYR A 219 -35.47 -21.24 22.03
C TYR A 219 -36.19 -19.97 22.51
N THR A 220 -35.81 -19.46 23.68
CA THR A 220 -36.41 -18.28 24.30
C THR A 220 -35.89 -17.00 23.66
N ALA A 221 -36.39 -16.71 22.46
CA ALA A 221 -36.22 -15.43 21.78
C ALA A 221 -37.04 -14.32 22.50
N VAL A 222 -36.52 -13.87 23.64
CA VAL A 222 -37.15 -12.84 24.49
C VAL A 222 -36.92 -11.45 23.88
N GLY A 223 -38.00 -10.72 23.63
CA GLY A 223 -37.98 -9.33 23.16
C GLY A 223 -39.27 -8.95 22.44
N ASP A 224 -39.42 -7.67 22.08
CA ASP A 224 -40.63 -7.18 21.41
C ASP A 224 -40.83 -7.80 20.02
N THR A 225 -39.73 -8.23 19.38
CA THR A 225 -39.72 -8.91 18.08
C THR A 225 -40.67 -10.13 18.03
N THR A 226 -40.61 -11.04 19.01
CA THR A 226 -41.46 -12.24 19.06
C THR A 226 -42.89 -11.91 19.48
N ASN A 227 -43.04 -11.03 20.48
CA ASN A 227 -44.36 -10.59 20.97
C ASN A 227 -45.21 -9.98 19.84
N LEU A 228 -44.60 -9.17 18.97
CA LEU A 228 -45.32 -8.53 17.87
C LEU A 228 -45.73 -9.53 16.77
N ALA A 229 -44.92 -10.55 16.47
CA ALA A 229 -45.29 -11.62 15.52
C ALA A 229 -46.52 -12.41 15.99
N ALA A 230 -46.58 -12.76 17.28
CA ALA A 230 -47.75 -13.42 17.87
C ALA A 230 -49.01 -12.56 17.76
N ARG A 231 -48.88 -11.24 17.95
CA ARG A 231 -50.00 -10.30 17.83
C ARG A 231 -50.48 -10.15 16.39
N MET A 232 -49.59 -10.19 15.40
CA MET A 232 -49.98 -10.28 13.98
C MET A 232 -50.75 -11.57 13.68
N GLN A 233 -50.35 -12.72 14.22
CA GLN A 233 -51.11 -13.97 14.07
C GLN A 233 -52.50 -13.83 14.69
N SER A 234 -52.59 -13.30 15.91
CA SER A 234 -53.86 -13.22 16.64
C SER A 234 -54.89 -12.33 15.92
N ALA A 235 -54.41 -11.27 15.25
CA ALA A 235 -55.23 -10.36 14.45
C ALA A 235 -55.53 -10.88 13.03
N ALA A 236 -54.80 -11.89 12.54
CA ALA A 236 -55.01 -12.43 11.20
C ALA A 236 -56.38 -13.09 11.06
N ARG A 237 -56.98 -12.96 9.87
CA ARG A 237 -58.24 -13.62 9.52
C ARG A 237 -58.00 -15.09 9.14
N PRO A 238 -59.01 -15.97 9.22
CA PRO A 238 -58.87 -17.35 8.79
C PRO A 238 -58.46 -17.44 7.31
N GLY A 239 -57.33 -18.08 7.03
CA GLY A 239 -56.76 -18.24 5.70
C GLY A 239 -55.73 -17.19 5.27
N SER A 240 -55.32 -16.26 6.15
CA SER A 240 -54.35 -15.19 5.83
C SER A 240 -52.98 -15.33 6.50
N VAL A 241 -52.00 -14.59 5.96
CA VAL A 241 -50.64 -14.44 6.49
C VAL A 241 -50.36 -12.97 6.76
N LEU A 242 -50.48 -12.49 8.00
CA LEU A 242 -50.08 -11.14 8.37
C LEU A 242 -48.57 -11.01 8.60
N VAL A 243 -48.00 -9.90 8.17
CA VAL A 243 -46.64 -9.44 8.47
C VAL A 243 -46.70 -8.06 9.13
N THR A 244 -45.72 -7.72 9.97
CA THR A 244 -45.46 -6.33 10.38
C THR A 244 -44.82 -5.51 9.27
N GLU A 245 -44.79 -4.19 9.43
CA GLU A 245 -44.01 -3.28 8.56
C GLU A 245 -42.55 -3.74 8.44
N ALA A 246 -41.89 -3.99 9.56
CA ALA A 246 -40.49 -4.45 9.62
C ALA A 246 -40.21 -5.76 8.85
N THR A 247 -41.21 -6.66 8.73
CA THR A 247 -41.11 -7.84 7.85
C THR A 247 -41.41 -7.51 6.40
N HIS A 248 -42.40 -6.65 6.15
CA HIS A 248 -42.75 -6.16 4.82
C HIS A 248 -41.49 -5.64 4.10
N SER A 249 -40.62 -4.94 4.85
CA SER A 249 -39.20 -5.30 5.03
C SER A 249 -38.56 -5.91 3.80
N ALA A 250 -38.12 -7.15 3.97
CA ALA A 250 -37.41 -7.83 2.90
C ALA A 250 -38.32 -8.38 1.80
N LEU A 251 -39.64 -8.30 1.90
CA LEU A 251 -40.57 -8.92 0.95
C LEU A 251 -40.75 -8.13 -0.34
N HIS A 252 -40.69 -6.80 -0.24
CA HIS A 252 -40.89 -5.86 -1.34
C HIS A 252 -39.94 -6.20 -2.52
N GLY A 253 -40.48 -6.30 -3.75
CA GLY A 253 -39.75 -6.69 -4.97
C GLY A 253 -39.59 -8.20 -5.19
N TYR A 254 -39.99 -9.00 -4.21
CA TYR A 254 -39.85 -10.47 -4.26
C TYR A 254 -41.14 -11.20 -3.85
N PHE A 255 -42.21 -10.49 -3.46
CA PHE A 255 -43.52 -11.00 -3.00
C PHE A 255 -44.66 -10.14 -3.57
N GLU A 256 -45.91 -10.42 -3.18
CA GLU A 256 -47.08 -9.54 -3.35
C GLU A 256 -47.79 -9.38 -2.00
N THR A 257 -48.43 -8.25 -1.69
CA THR A 257 -48.91 -7.91 -0.32
C THR A 257 -50.08 -6.90 -0.25
N LEU A 258 -50.90 -6.97 0.82
CA LEU A 258 -52.11 -6.17 1.08
C LEU A 258 -52.06 -5.50 2.47
N ASP A 259 -52.15 -4.18 2.60
CA ASP A 259 -52.29 -3.50 3.90
C ASP A 259 -53.66 -3.74 4.57
N LEU A 260 -53.63 -3.85 5.91
CA LEU A 260 -54.81 -3.84 6.81
C LEU A 260 -54.81 -2.66 7.82
N GLY A 261 -53.81 -1.78 7.83
CA GLY A 261 -53.71 -0.56 8.63
C GLY A 261 -53.03 -0.74 9.99
N GLU A 262 -53.06 0.33 10.81
CA GLU A 262 -52.61 0.27 12.20
C GLU A 262 -53.57 -0.54 13.08
N LEU A 263 -53.05 -1.62 13.66
CA LEU A 263 -53.75 -2.45 14.62
C LEU A 263 -53.37 -2.04 16.06
N THR A 264 -54.37 -1.87 16.92
CA THR A 264 -54.16 -1.50 18.34
C THR A 264 -53.64 -2.70 19.13
N VAL A 265 -52.32 -2.88 19.18
CA VAL A 265 -51.68 -4.00 19.87
C VAL A 265 -51.69 -3.79 21.39
N LYS A 266 -52.43 -4.64 22.13
CA LYS A 266 -52.53 -4.56 23.60
C LYS A 266 -51.15 -4.67 24.27
N GLY A 267 -50.72 -3.57 24.89
CA GLY A 267 -49.45 -3.47 25.63
C GLY A 267 -48.29 -2.85 24.85
N HIS A 268 -48.52 -2.37 23.62
CA HIS A 268 -47.54 -1.71 22.76
C HIS A 268 -48.19 -0.48 22.11
N SER A 269 -47.38 0.38 21.45
CA SER A 269 -47.93 1.35 20.49
C SER A 269 -48.67 0.64 19.35
N PRO A 270 -49.66 1.27 18.70
CA PRO A 270 -50.27 0.73 17.48
C PRO A 270 -49.21 0.32 16.44
N ALA A 271 -49.49 -0.74 15.69
CA ALA A 271 -48.52 -1.33 14.75
C ALA A 271 -49.20 -1.76 13.45
N ARG A 272 -48.55 -1.49 12.31
CA ARG A 272 -49.10 -1.67 10.96
C ARG A 272 -48.89 -3.08 10.42
N ALA A 273 -49.86 -3.60 9.67
CA ALA A 273 -49.97 -5.03 9.36
C ALA A 273 -50.43 -5.36 7.92
N PHE A 274 -49.79 -6.34 7.27
CA PHE A 274 -49.95 -6.62 5.82
C PHE A 274 -50.11 -8.12 5.48
N GLU A 275 -50.99 -8.48 4.55
CA GLU A 275 -51.29 -9.87 4.11
C GLU A 275 -50.53 -10.28 2.82
N VAL A 276 -49.91 -11.47 2.71
CA VAL A 276 -48.84 -11.83 1.71
C VAL A 276 -49.25 -12.78 0.53
N LEU A 277 -48.50 -12.79 -0.63
CA LEU A 277 -48.82 -13.45 -1.95
C LEU A 277 -47.71 -14.17 -2.86
N ARG A 278 -46.80 -13.57 -3.72
CA ARG A 278 -45.99 -14.36 -4.76
C ARG A 278 -44.66 -13.77 -5.42
N THR A 279 -43.76 -14.60 -6.04
CA THR A 279 -42.25 -14.46 -6.03
C THR A 279 -41.32 -14.52 -7.30
N ARG A 280 -39.97 -14.16 -7.23
CA ARG A 280 -38.98 -13.86 -8.36
C ARG A 280 -37.43 -14.21 -8.14
N GLY A 281 -36.44 -13.92 -9.07
CA GLY A 281 -35.01 -14.45 -9.03
C GLY A 281 -33.76 -13.81 -9.81
N ARG A 282 -32.58 -14.51 -9.88
CA ARG A 282 -31.11 -14.09 -10.12
C ARG A 282 -30.55 -13.84 -11.58
N ARG A 283 -29.48 -12.99 -11.72
CA ARG A 283 -28.37 -12.91 -12.75
C ARG A 283 -27.14 -12.17 -12.09
N SER A 284 -26.17 -11.54 -12.81
CA SER A 284 -25.09 -10.63 -12.25
C SER A 284 -25.27 -9.10 -12.53
N ARG A 285 -25.11 -8.20 -11.53
CA ARG A 285 -26.07 -7.08 -11.28
C ARG A 285 -26.45 -6.09 -12.41
N MET A 286 -25.55 -5.47 -13.20
CA MET A 286 -26.00 -4.48 -14.23
C MET A 286 -26.35 -5.17 -15.57
N GLU A 287 -25.60 -6.20 -15.95
CA GLU A 287 -25.87 -7.01 -17.13
C GLU A 287 -27.09 -7.95 -16.91
N VAL A 288 -27.45 -8.27 -15.65
CA VAL A 288 -28.81 -8.76 -15.24
C VAL A 288 -29.84 -7.97 -16.00
N ALA A 289 -29.76 -6.66 -15.81
CA ALA A 289 -30.81 -5.74 -16.14
C ALA A 289 -30.73 -5.46 -17.64
N ALA A 290 -29.53 -5.36 -18.22
CA ALA A 290 -29.37 -5.24 -19.67
C ALA A 290 -30.09 -6.36 -20.40
N GLU A 291 -29.83 -7.62 -20.05
CA GLU A 291 -30.49 -8.81 -20.60
C GLU A 291 -31.93 -9.06 -20.04
N ARG A 292 -32.51 -8.11 -19.29
CA ARG A 292 -33.91 -8.13 -18.81
C ARG A 292 -34.73 -6.91 -19.24
N GLY A 293 -34.12 -5.96 -19.94
CA GLY A 293 -34.62 -4.59 -20.06
C GLY A 293 -34.13 -3.74 -18.89
N LEU A 294 -33.16 -2.86 -19.19
CA LEU A 294 -32.76 -1.78 -18.30
C LEU A 294 -33.82 -0.69 -18.32
N THR A 295 -34.03 -0.03 -17.19
CA THR A 295 -34.74 1.25 -17.17
C THR A 295 -33.94 2.26 -17.99
N PRO A 296 -34.53 2.92 -19.01
CA PRO A 296 -33.90 4.03 -19.73
C PRO A 296 -33.30 5.08 -18.80
N LEU A 297 -32.19 5.69 -19.22
CA LEU A 297 -31.60 6.81 -18.49
C LEU A 297 -32.50 8.05 -18.57
N VAL A 298 -32.58 8.81 -17.48
CA VAL A 298 -33.43 10.00 -17.34
C VAL A 298 -32.73 11.00 -16.40
N GLY A 299 -32.85 12.30 -16.66
CA GLY A 299 -32.32 13.37 -15.80
C GLY A 299 -30.80 13.43 -15.80
N ARG A 300 -30.18 12.98 -16.88
CA ARG A 300 -28.73 12.91 -17.11
C ARG A 300 -28.34 13.42 -18.50
N GLU A 301 -29.25 14.12 -19.17
CA GLU A 301 -29.09 14.58 -20.55
C GLU A 301 -27.95 15.61 -20.64
N ARG A 302 -27.76 16.44 -19.59
CA ARG A 302 -26.64 17.40 -19.50
C ARG A 302 -25.31 16.71 -19.25
N GLU A 303 -25.28 15.69 -18.40
CA GLU A 303 -24.08 14.91 -18.13
C GLU A 303 -23.67 14.08 -19.35
N GLN A 304 -24.64 13.48 -20.07
CA GLN A 304 -24.40 12.85 -21.37
C GLN A 304 -23.93 13.86 -22.42
N GLU A 305 -24.60 15.00 -22.58
CA GLU A 305 -24.18 16.07 -23.50
C GLU A 305 -22.75 16.52 -23.19
N THR A 306 -22.39 16.66 -21.91
CA THR A 306 -21.02 17.02 -21.50
C THR A 306 -20.03 15.91 -21.84
N LEU A 307 -20.36 14.64 -21.63
CA LEU A 307 -19.52 13.51 -22.05
C LEU A 307 -19.32 13.48 -23.58
N HIS A 308 -20.37 13.69 -24.38
CA HIS A 308 -20.28 13.75 -25.83
C HIS A 308 -19.49 14.98 -26.33
N ASN A 309 -19.69 16.15 -25.75
CA ASN A 309 -18.94 17.37 -26.09
C ASN A 309 -17.45 17.21 -25.78
N ARG A 310 -17.11 16.64 -24.62
CA ARG A 310 -15.72 16.31 -24.27
C ARG A 310 -15.16 15.25 -25.22
N PHE A 311 -15.91 14.20 -25.56
CA PHE A 311 -15.48 13.21 -26.55
C PHE A 311 -15.27 13.81 -27.95
N ALA A 312 -16.06 14.82 -28.35
CA ALA A 312 -15.83 15.56 -29.58
C ALA A 312 -14.51 16.36 -29.56
N GLU A 313 -14.11 16.92 -28.41
CA GLU A 313 -12.77 17.50 -28.23
C GLU A 313 -11.67 16.42 -28.32
N VAL A 314 -11.89 15.25 -27.70
CA VAL A 314 -10.97 14.10 -27.76
C VAL A 314 -10.70 13.65 -29.20
N LYS A 315 -11.73 13.54 -30.05
CA LYS A 315 -11.57 13.20 -31.47
C LYS A 315 -10.68 14.19 -32.23
N ASN A 316 -10.78 15.47 -31.87
CA ASN A 316 -9.96 16.56 -32.38
C ASN A 316 -8.54 16.63 -31.74
N GLY A 317 -8.11 15.60 -31.00
CA GLY A 317 -6.77 15.51 -30.42
C GLY A 317 -6.57 16.31 -29.13
N ARG A 318 -7.65 16.77 -28.49
CA ARG A 318 -7.61 17.45 -27.19
C ARG A 318 -8.12 16.50 -26.12
N GLY A 319 -7.21 15.77 -25.47
CA GLY A 319 -7.59 14.78 -24.49
C GLY A 319 -8.30 15.38 -23.28
N GLN A 320 -9.28 14.67 -22.75
CA GLN A 320 -10.17 15.16 -21.70
C GLN A 320 -10.21 14.21 -20.51
N MET A 321 -10.43 14.78 -19.33
CA MET A 321 -10.53 14.06 -18.07
C MET A 321 -11.88 14.38 -17.43
N VAL A 322 -12.72 13.36 -17.18
CA VAL A 322 -14.05 13.55 -16.59
C VAL A 322 -14.22 12.69 -15.33
N SER A 323 -14.39 13.35 -14.19
CA SER A 323 -14.69 12.70 -12.90
C SER A 323 -16.19 12.62 -12.68
N LEU A 324 -16.75 11.41 -12.59
CA LEU A 324 -18.13 11.16 -12.16
C LEU A 324 -18.18 10.99 -10.64
N VAL A 325 -18.69 11.98 -9.91
CA VAL A 325 -18.69 11.99 -8.44
C VAL A 325 -20.10 11.78 -7.91
N GLY A 326 -20.25 10.88 -6.93
CA GLY A 326 -21.52 10.65 -6.25
C GLY A 326 -21.58 9.26 -5.60
N ASP A 327 -22.57 9.03 -4.76
CA ASP A 327 -22.59 7.86 -3.88
C ASP A 327 -23.02 6.54 -4.55
N ALA A 328 -23.21 5.50 -3.75
CA ALA A 328 -23.66 4.20 -4.24
C ALA A 328 -25.09 4.32 -4.79
N GLY A 329 -25.35 3.74 -5.96
CA GLY A 329 -26.67 3.77 -6.60
C GLY A 329 -27.05 5.07 -7.31
N ILE A 330 -26.23 6.14 -7.27
CA ILE A 330 -26.53 7.44 -7.91
C ILE A 330 -26.57 7.42 -9.46
N GLY A 331 -26.13 6.31 -10.06
CA GLY A 331 -26.18 6.08 -11.51
C GLY A 331 -24.85 6.16 -12.27
N LYS A 332 -23.69 6.28 -11.61
CA LYS A 332 -22.35 6.42 -12.25
C LYS A 332 -22.12 5.40 -13.39
N SER A 333 -22.13 4.11 -13.06
CA SER A 333 -21.96 3.01 -14.02
C SER A 333 -23.07 2.92 -15.08
N ARG A 334 -24.30 3.35 -14.74
CA ARG A 334 -25.43 3.41 -15.68
C ARG A 334 -25.21 4.50 -16.74
N LEU A 335 -24.71 5.67 -16.34
CA LEU A 335 -24.34 6.77 -17.24
C LEU A 335 -23.20 6.35 -18.19
N LEU A 336 -22.16 5.68 -17.67
CA LEU A 336 -21.07 5.13 -18.47
C LEU A 336 -21.56 4.11 -19.51
N LEU A 337 -22.42 3.17 -19.11
CA LEU A 337 -23.00 2.16 -20.00
C LEU A 337 -23.81 2.78 -21.15
N GLU A 338 -24.59 3.83 -20.89
CA GLU A 338 -25.38 4.50 -21.94
C GLU A 338 -24.54 5.42 -22.82
N PHE A 339 -23.49 6.03 -22.28
CA PHE A 339 -22.49 6.75 -23.08
C PHE A 339 -21.76 5.79 -24.04
N ARG A 340 -21.32 4.61 -23.55
CA ARG A 340 -20.73 3.55 -24.37
C ARG A 340 -21.68 3.08 -25.49
N ARG A 341 -22.97 2.94 -25.19
CA ARG A 341 -24.01 2.59 -26.17
C ARG A 341 -24.19 3.68 -27.22
N ALA A 342 -24.37 4.94 -26.80
CA ALA A 342 -24.56 6.05 -27.73
C ALA A 342 -23.41 6.21 -28.74
N LEU A 343 -22.16 6.00 -28.31
CA LEU A 343 -20.99 5.96 -29.21
C LEU A 343 -21.07 4.81 -30.22
N ALA A 344 -21.47 3.61 -29.79
CA ALA A 344 -21.64 2.46 -30.68
C ALA A 344 -22.83 2.63 -31.65
N ASP A 345 -23.95 3.20 -31.19
CA ASP A 345 -25.17 3.42 -31.96
C ASP A 345 -24.97 4.44 -33.10
N VAL A 346 -24.08 5.43 -32.91
CA VAL A 346 -23.67 6.36 -33.98
C VAL A 346 -22.44 5.89 -34.79
N GLY A 347 -21.94 4.68 -34.53
CA GLY A 347 -20.86 4.05 -35.30
C GLY A 347 -19.46 4.63 -35.04
N GLU A 348 -19.21 5.20 -33.86
CA GLU A 348 -17.89 5.72 -33.49
C GLU A 348 -16.95 4.54 -33.15
N ASP A 349 -15.85 4.44 -33.88
CA ASP A 349 -14.85 3.37 -33.69
C ASP A 349 -13.94 3.73 -32.51
N VAL A 350 -14.22 3.15 -31.33
CA VAL A 350 -13.70 3.57 -30.02
C VAL A 350 -13.12 2.39 -29.24
N THR A 351 -11.89 2.55 -28.75
CA THR A 351 -11.27 1.58 -27.83
C THR A 351 -11.76 1.87 -26.40
N TRP A 352 -12.68 1.04 -25.89
CA TRP A 352 -13.22 1.15 -24.53
C TRP A 352 -12.48 0.21 -23.55
N LEU A 353 -11.72 0.79 -22.63
CA LEU A 353 -10.96 0.08 -21.60
C LEU A 353 -11.62 0.32 -20.24
N GLU A 354 -11.96 -0.75 -19.51
CA GLU A 354 -12.76 -0.65 -18.28
C GLU A 354 -12.21 -1.55 -17.17
N GLY A 355 -11.91 -0.95 -16.02
CA GLY A 355 -11.38 -1.63 -14.82
C GLY A 355 -12.01 -1.07 -13.55
N GLN A 356 -12.10 -1.89 -12.51
CA GLN A 356 -12.78 -1.55 -11.27
C GLN A 356 -11.85 -1.68 -10.06
N CYS A 357 -11.77 -0.63 -9.25
CA CYS A 357 -11.15 -0.68 -7.93
C CYS A 357 -12.08 -1.40 -6.94
N VAL A 358 -11.52 -2.18 -6.01
CA VAL A 358 -12.27 -3.05 -5.09
C VAL A 358 -11.79 -2.86 -3.65
N SER A 359 -12.68 -3.04 -2.67
CA SER A 359 -12.50 -2.69 -1.25
C SER A 359 -11.22 -3.19 -0.57
N PHE A 360 -10.68 -4.32 -1.02
CA PHE A 360 -9.48 -5.00 -0.53
C PHE A 360 -8.30 -4.91 -1.51
N GLY A 361 -8.48 -4.25 -2.66
CA GLY A 361 -7.52 -4.18 -3.77
C GLY A 361 -6.40 -3.15 -3.59
N GLN A 362 -6.50 -2.29 -2.56
CA GLN A 362 -5.53 -1.22 -2.29
C GLN A 362 -4.08 -1.72 -2.07
N SER A 363 -3.91 -3.00 -1.72
CA SER A 363 -2.61 -3.67 -1.55
C SER A 363 -2.13 -4.45 -2.78
N ILE A 364 -2.87 -4.42 -3.91
CA ILE A 364 -2.56 -5.15 -5.13
C ILE A 364 -2.19 -4.14 -6.23
N PRO A 365 -0.89 -3.93 -6.52
CA PRO A 365 -0.44 -2.95 -7.50
C PRO A 365 -1.08 -3.17 -8.88
N PHE A 366 -1.55 -2.09 -9.50
CA PHE A 366 -2.06 -2.08 -10.88
C PHE A 366 -3.30 -2.93 -11.16
N LEU A 367 -4.04 -3.39 -10.14
CA LEU A 367 -5.21 -4.27 -10.30
C LEU A 367 -6.21 -3.81 -11.38
N PRO A 368 -6.73 -2.55 -11.39
CA PRO A 368 -7.68 -2.14 -12.42
C PRO A 368 -7.05 -2.06 -13.83
N LEU A 369 -5.74 -1.81 -13.94
CA LEU A 369 -5.02 -1.79 -15.23
C LEU A 369 -4.81 -3.21 -15.77
N SER A 370 -4.52 -4.18 -14.91
CA SER A 370 -4.36 -5.58 -15.34
C SER A 370 -5.69 -6.18 -15.80
N ASP A 371 -6.80 -5.87 -15.14
CA ASP A 371 -8.15 -6.25 -15.58
C ASP A 371 -8.54 -5.61 -16.94
N GLN A 372 -8.24 -4.32 -17.14
CA GLN A 372 -8.43 -3.64 -18.44
C GLN A 372 -7.67 -4.34 -19.56
N LEU A 373 -6.38 -4.63 -19.35
CA LEU A 373 -5.52 -5.27 -20.34
C LEU A 373 -5.96 -6.71 -20.63
N ARG A 374 -6.37 -7.48 -19.62
CA ARG A 374 -6.92 -8.83 -19.79
C ARG A 374 -8.16 -8.82 -20.68
N ARG A 375 -9.14 -7.96 -20.38
CA ARG A 375 -10.34 -7.79 -21.20
C ARG A 375 -10.01 -7.37 -22.64
N ASN A 376 -9.10 -6.40 -22.82
CA ASN A 376 -8.75 -5.84 -24.13
C ASN A 376 -7.97 -6.81 -25.03
N PHE A 377 -7.15 -7.69 -24.46
CA PHE A 377 -6.43 -8.72 -25.21
C PHE A 377 -7.23 -10.03 -25.38
N GLY A 378 -8.49 -10.07 -24.94
CA GLY A 378 -9.33 -11.27 -25.01
C GLY A 378 -8.83 -12.41 -24.12
N ILE A 379 -8.22 -12.09 -22.98
CA ILE A 379 -7.73 -13.07 -22.02
C ILE A 379 -8.89 -13.57 -21.15
N GLU A 380 -9.07 -14.89 -21.13
CA GLU A 380 -10.15 -15.60 -20.43
C GLU A 380 -9.69 -16.13 -19.07
N GLU A 381 -10.64 -16.48 -18.18
CA GLU A 381 -10.36 -16.94 -16.80
C GLU A 381 -9.52 -18.25 -16.73
N PHE A 382 -9.41 -18.97 -17.86
CA PHE A 382 -8.72 -20.26 -17.97
C PHE A 382 -7.60 -20.29 -19.03
N ASP A 383 -7.17 -19.15 -19.58
CA ASP A 383 -5.98 -19.12 -20.44
C ASP A 383 -4.72 -19.51 -19.65
N GLY A 384 -3.87 -20.35 -20.26
CA GLY A 384 -2.53 -20.61 -19.75
C GLY A 384 -1.56 -19.47 -20.07
N GLU A 385 -0.39 -19.51 -19.44
CA GLU A 385 0.69 -18.54 -19.72
C GLU A 385 1.08 -18.47 -21.22
N PRO A 386 1.21 -19.59 -21.98
CA PRO A 386 1.47 -19.54 -23.41
C PRO A 386 0.36 -18.85 -24.21
N GLU A 387 -0.91 -19.10 -23.87
CA GLU A 387 -2.07 -18.46 -24.50
C GLU A 387 -2.10 -16.95 -24.20
N ILE A 388 -1.84 -16.55 -22.95
CA ILE A 388 -1.74 -15.14 -22.55
C ILE A 388 -0.62 -14.44 -23.32
N ILE A 389 0.59 -15.02 -23.35
CA ILE A 389 1.73 -14.46 -24.08
C ILE A 389 1.40 -14.31 -25.57
N ALA A 390 0.78 -15.33 -26.20
CA ALA A 390 0.37 -15.27 -27.60
C ALA A 390 -0.68 -14.18 -27.86
N LYS A 391 -1.71 -14.05 -27.00
CA LYS A 391 -2.75 -13.01 -27.09
C LYS A 391 -2.18 -11.60 -26.91
N VAL A 392 -1.26 -11.41 -25.96
CA VAL A 392 -0.53 -10.15 -25.73
C VAL A 392 0.33 -9.81 -26.95
N GLU A 393 1.21 -10.71 -27.39
CA GLU A 393 2.09 -10.44 -28.53
C GLU A 393 1.31 -10.17 -29.83
N HIS A 394 0.25 -10.93 -30.10
CA HIS A 394 -0.59 -10.72 -31.28
C HIS A 394 -1.21 -9.32 -31.26
N SER A 395 -1.76 -8.92 -30.11
CA SER A 395 -2.36 -7.59 -29.92
C SER A 395 -1.31 -6.48 -30.08
N MET A 396 -0.13 -6.64 -29.46
CA MET A 396 0.97 -5.67 -29.56
C MET A 396 1.46 -5.50 -31.00
N ARG A 397 1.73 -6.60 -31.71
CA ARG A 397 2.13 -6.59 -33.14
C ARG A 397 1.08 -5.99 -34.06
N ARG A 398 -0.22 -6.16 -33.76
CA ARG A 398 -1.33 -5.56 -34.53
C ARG A 398 -1.38 -4.03 -34.41
N MET A 399 -0.88 -3.47 -33.31
CA MET A 399 -0.78 -2.01 -33.11
C MET A 399 0.54 -1.44 -33.66
N GLY A 400 1.64 -2.20 -33.57
CA GLY A 400 2.97 -1.86 -34.09
C GLY A 400 3.66 -0.71 -33.34
N GLU A 401 5.00 -0.65 -33.43
CA GLU A 401 5.86 0.29 -32.68
C GLU A 401 5.78 0.08 -31.14
N LEU A 402 5.33 -1.09 -30.70
CA LEU A 402 5.17 -1.49 -29.30
C LEU A 402 6.03 -2.71 -28.93
N GLU A 403 6.89 -3.17 -29.84
CA GLU A 403 7.83 -4.27 -29.63
C GLU A 403 8.77 -3.99 -28.44
N PRO A 404 9.34 -2.78 -28.24
CA PRO A 404 10.15 -2.46 -27.05
C PRO A 404 9.37 -2.39 -25.73
N HIS A 405 8.03 -2.35 -25.81
CA HIS A 405 7.12 -2.22 -24.67
C HIS A 405 6.45 -3.55 -24.29
N THR A 406 6.37 -4.49 -25.23
CA THR A 406 5.71 -5.79 -25.08
C THR A 406 6.18 -6.59 -23.84
N PRO A 407 7.49 -6.70 -23.53
CA PRO A 407 7.96 -7.43 -22.34
C PRO A 407 7.43 -6.86 -21.01
N TYR A 408 7.27 -5.54 -20.91
CA TYR A 408 6.77 -4.89 -19.68
C TYR A 408 5.24 -5.05 -19.52
N VAL A 409 4.50 -5.17 -20.65
CA VAL A 409 3.07 -5.50 -20.64
C VAL A 409 2.84 -6.95 -20.19
N ARG A 410 3.70 -7.89 -20.60
CA ARG A 410 3.71 -9.27 -20.09
C ARG A 410 4.00 -9.33 -18.58
N TYR A 411 5.05 -8.64 -18.13
CA TYR A 411 5.39 -8.54 -16.71
C TYR A 411 4.22 -8.00 -15.87
N LEU A 412 3.53 -6.95 -16.34
CA LEU A 412 2.33 -6.39 -15.69
C LEU A 412 1.15 -7.37 -15.61
N LEU A 413 1.05 -8.29 -16.58
CA LEU A 413 0.00 -9.33 -16.61
C LEU A 413 0.37 -10.59 -15.80
N SER A 414 1.55 -10.60 -15.19
CA SER A 414 2.16 -11.71 -14.44
C SER A 414 2.47 -12.95 -15.29
N VAL A 415 3.04 -12.74 -16.48
CA VAL A 415 3.59 -13.79 -17.36
C VAL A 415 5.01 -13.43 -17.83
N ASP A 416 5.78 -14.42 -18.30
CA ASP A 416 7.19 -14.27 -18.69
C ASP A 416 7.44 -13.07 -19.63
N PRO A 417 8.23 -12.05 -19.23
CA PRO A 417 8.61 -10.95 -20.11
C PRO A 417 9.40 -11.40 -21.35
N GLY A 418 10.06 -12.56 -21.31
CA GLY A 418 10.93 -13.07 -22.38
C GLY A 418 12.32 -12.43 -22.43
N ASP A 419 12.62 -11.51 -21.53
CA ASP A 419 13.94 -10.91 -21.31
C ASP A 419 14.34 -11.04 -19.83
N PRO A 420 15.33 -11.89 -19.48
CA PRO A 420 15.83 -12.03 -18.11
C PRO A 420 16.35 -10.72 -17.50
N ALA A 421 16.78 -9.75 -18.30
CA ALA A 421 17.22 -8.45 -17.79
C ALA A 421 16.07 -7.70 -17.10
N ILE A 422 14.80 -7.91 -17.51
CA ILE A 422 13.64 -7.25 -16.89
C ILE A 422 13.34 -7.85 -15.52
N ALA A 423 13.59 -9.13 -15.29
CA ALA A 423 13.54 -9.71 -13.94
C ALA A 423 14.65 -9.13 -13.04
N ALA A 424 15.84 -8.87 -13.61
CA ALA A 424 16.99 -8.29 -12.92
C ALA A 424 17.00 -6.75 -12.82
N MET A 425 16.04 -6.04 -13.42
CA MET A 425 15.92 -4.58 -13.29
C MET A 425 15.51 -4.19 -11.86
N ASP A 426 16.08 -3.07 -11.40
CA ASP A 426 15.61 -2.33 -10.23
C ASP A 426 14.08 -2.12 -10.27
N ALA A 427 13.44 -2.20 -9.10
CA ALA A 427 12.00 -2.12 -8.96
C ALA A 427 11.43 -0.77 -9.42
N LEU A 428 12.13 0.36 -9.19
CA LEU A 428 11.68 1.69 -9.61
C LEU A 428 11.88 1.89 -11.12
N ALA A 429 13.02 1.49 -11.67
CA ALA A 429 13.31 1.48 -13.09
C ALA A 429 12.29 0.62 -13.86
N ARG A 430 12.00 -0.60 -13.36
CA ARG A 430 10.97 -1.49 -13.91
C ARG A 430 9.58 -0.89 -13.81
N ARG A 431 9.20 -0.31 -12.66
CA ARG A 431 7.91 0.41 -12.49
C ARG A 431 7.76 1.51 -13.54
N ARG A 432 8.79 2.34 -13.72
CA ARG A 432 8.82 3.40 -14.74
C ARG A 432 8.71 2.85 -16.16
N LYS A 433 9.36 1.72 -16.48
CA LYS A 433 9.22 1.05 -17.78
C LYS A 433 7.83 0.46 -18.01
N VAL A 434 7.16 -0.04 -16.97
CA VAL A 434 5.75 -0.45 -17.04
C VAL A 434 4.85 0.77 -17.30
N PHE A 435 5.06 1.90 -16.61
CA PHE A 435 4.33 3.15 -16.88
C PHE A 435 4.53 3.61 -18.32
N ASP A 436 5.78 3.62 -18.79
CA ASP A 436 6.14 3.95 -20.17
C ASP A 436 5.48 3.01 -21.18
N ALA A 437 5.38 1.71 -20.88
CA ALA A 437 4.76 0.71 -21.76
C ALA A 437 3.25 0.82 -21.84
N VAL A 438 2.54 0.95 -20.70
CA VAL A 438 1.07 1.15 -20.71
C VAL A 438 0.72 2.51 -21.33
N ARG A 439 1.52 3.55 -21.07
CA ARG A 439 1.37 4.86 -21.73
C ARG A 439 1.62 4.78 -23.23
N ALA A 440 2.67 4.09 -23.69
CA ALA A 440 2.96 3.92 -25.12
C ALA A 440 1.85 3.14 -25.83
N LEU A 441 1.40 2.02 -25.26
CA LEU A 441 0.24 1.25 -25.73
C LEU A 441 -1.01 2.13 -25.88
N MET A 442 -1.33 2.90 -24.84
CA MET A 442 -2.54 3.72 -24.81
C MET A 442 -2.46 4.92 -25.77
N LEU A 443 -1.30 5.58 -25.88
CA LEU A 443 -1.07 6.64 -26.88
C LEU A 443 -1.07 6.09 -28.33
N ARG A 444 -0.55 4.87 -28.55
CA ARG A 444 -0.56 4.21 -29.85
C ARG A 444 -1.97 3.79 -30.26
N SER A 445 -2.76 3.28 -29.32
CA SER A 445 -4.19 3.05 -29.54
C SER A 445 -4.91 4.35 -29.87
N ALA A 446 -4.67 5.43 -29.11
CA ALA A 446 -5.22 6.77 -29.37
C ALA A 446 -4.82 7.38 -30.73
N ALA A 447 -3.67 6.99 -31.29
CA ALA A 447 -3.27 7.41 -32.63
C ALA A 447 -4.15 6.78 -33.73
N GLN A 448 -4.63 5.54 -33.51
CA GLN A 448 -5.50 4.81 -34.42
C GLN A 448 -6.97 5.22 -34.22
N HIS A 449 -7.49 5.05 -32.99
CA HIS A 449 -8.90 5.23 -32.62
C HIS A 449 -8.99 6.00 -31.30
N PRO A 450 -10.01 6.86 -31.07
CA PRO A 450 -10.24 7.46 -29.76
C PRO A 450 -10.31 6.40 -28.65
N VAL A 451 -9.57 6.62 -27.57
CA VAL A 451 -9.53 5.74 -26.39
C VAL A 451 -10.41 6.33 -25.30
N VAL A 452 -11.33 5.52 -24.76
CA VAL A 452 -12.05 5.82 -23.52
C VAL A 452 -11.56 4.87 -22.44
N LEU A 453 -10.87 5.43 -21.43
CA LEU A 453 -10.27 4.70 -20.32
C LEU A 453 -11.09 4.93 -19.05
N VAL A 454 -11.70 3.88 -18.52
CA VAL A 454 -12.62 3.91 -17.38
C VAL A 454 -12.00 3.23 -16.16
N VAL A 455 -11.92 3.98 -15.05
CA VAL A 455 -11.57 3.47 -13.72
C VAL A 455 -12.75 3.69 -12.76
N GLU A 456 -13.48 2.62 -12.46
CA GLU A 456 -14.61 2.65 -11.53
C GLU A 456 -14.16 2.54 -10.07
N ASP A 457 -14.88 3.21 -9.17
CA ASP A 457 -14.70 3.17 -7.72
C ASP A 457 -13.29 3.59 -7.22
N LEU A 458 -12.67 4.61 -7.84
CA LEU A 458 -11.32 5.13 -7.56
C LEU A 458 -10.98 5.39 -6.07
N HIS A 459 -11.97 5.63 -5.20
CA HIS A 459 -11.78 5.67 -3.74
C HIS A 459 -11.20 4.38 -3.11
N TRP A 460 -11.07 3.29 -3.87
CA TRP A 460 -10.39 2.04 -3.49
C TRP A 460 -9.15 1.72 -4.35
N VAL A 461 -8.57 2.72 -5.03
CA VAL A 461 -7.37 2.56 -5.87
C VAL A 461 -6.14 2.17 -5.05
N ASP A 462 -5.21 1.41 -5.65
CA ASP A 462 -3.88 1.17 -5.11
C ASP A 462 -2.93 2.33 -5.43
N HIS A 463 -1.93 2.56 -4.58
CA HIS A 463 -1.01 3.69 -4.72
C HIS A 463 -0.18 3.65 -6.02
N SER A 464 0.05 2.47 -6.62
CA SER A 464 0.84 2.38 -7.85
C SER A 464 -0.01 2.73 -9.09
N THR A 465 -1.30 2.37 -9.11
CA THR A 465 -2.26 2.91 -10.09
C THR A 465 -2.46 4.42 -9.91
N GLU A 466 -2.46 4.92 -8.68
CA GLU A 466 -2.57 6.35 -8.37
C GLU A 466 -1.36 7.16 -8.90
N GLU A 467 -0.14 6.68 -8.68
CA GLU A 467 1.09 7.20 -9.32
C GLU A 467 0.97 7.17 -10.87
N TYR A 468 0.50 6.05 -11.44
CA TYR A 468 0.35 5.89 -12.88
C TYR A 468 -0.66 6.89 -13.46
N LEU A 469 -1.86 7.01 -12.88
CA LEU A 469 -2.88 7.98 -13.29
C LEU A 469 -2.36 9.42 -13.18
N THR A 470 -1.56 9.70 -12.15
CA THR A 470 -0.88 10.99 -11.95
C THR A 470 0.09 11.29 -13.11
N ALA A 471 0.98 10.35 -13.44
CA ALA A 471 1.92 10.49 -14.55
C ALA A 471 1.25 10.48 -15.94
N LEU A 472 0.08 9.85 -16.07
CA LEU A 472 -0.66 9.72 -17.31
C LEU A 472 -1.27 11.06 -17.76
N MET A 473 -1.87 11.84 -16.86
CA MET A 473 -2.61 13.06 -17.21
C MET A 473 -1.76 14.09 -17.97
N ASP A 474 -0.47 14.23 -17.62
CA ASP A 474 0.43 15.16 -18.31
C ASP A 474 0.73 14.75 -19.76
N SER A 475 0.38 13.52 -20.14
CA SER A 475 0.40 13.00 -21.53
C SER A 475 -0.98 12.91 -22.20
N VAL A 476 -2.08 13.13 -21.46
CA VAL A 476 -3.45 13.05 -22.01
C VAL A 476 -3.80 14.27 -22.85
N ALA A 477 -3.39 15.48 -22.42
CA ALA A 477 -3.90 16.75 -22.95
C ALA A 477 -3.85 16.92 -24.48
N SER A 478 -2.87 16.31 -25.16
CA SER A 478 -2.64 16.38 -26.61
C SER A 478 -2.91 15.07 -27.36
N ALA A 479 -3.57 14.09 -26.72
CA ALA A 479 -3.88 12.79 -27.29
C ALA A 479 -5.39 12.61 -27.52
N ARG A 480 -5.79 11.64 -28.35
CA ARG A 480 -7.21 11.22 -28.50
C ARG A 480 -7.65 10.30 -27.36
N VAL A 481 -7.49 10.78 -26.12
CA VAL A 481 -7.84 10.07 -24.89
C VAL A 481 -8.97 10.77 -24.13
N MET A 482 -9.95 9.98 -23.69
CA MET A 482 -10.89 10.35 -22.65
C MET A 482 -10.60 9.51 -21.38
N LEU A 483 -10.18 10.15 -20.29
CA LEU A 483 -10.04 9.50 -18.99
C LEU A 483 -11.33 9.71 -18.19
N LEU A 484 -12.05 8.63 -17.89
CA LEU A 484 -13.27 8.60 -17.10
C LEU A 484 -13.00 7.91 -15.76
N MET A 485 -13.37 8.56 -14.66
CA MET A 485 -13.15 8.00 -13.31
C MET A 485 -14.39 8.15 -12.44
N THR A 486 -14.72 7.15 -11.63
CA THR A 486 -15.89 7.20 -10.73
C THR A 486 -15.49 7.12 -9.27
N TYR A 487 -16.05 7.97 -8.40
CA TYR A 487 -15.80 7.93 -6.95
C TYR A 487 -16.95 8.55 -6.14
N ARG A 488 -16.90 8.39 -4.81
CA ARG A 488 -17.92 8.88 -3.87
C ARG A 488 -17.68 10.34 -3.46
N VAL A 489 -18.72 10.96 -2.90
CA VAL A 489 -18.59 12.29 -2.29
C VAL A 489 -17.62 12.22 -1.11
N GLY A 490 -16.81 13.27 -0.92
CA GLY A 490 -15.83 13.36 0.17
C GLY A 490 -14.48 12.66 -0.09
N TYR A 491 -14.34 11.86 -1.15
CA TYR A 491 -13.01 11.46 -1.64
C TYR A 491 -12.41 12.57 -2.51
N THR A 492 -11.25 13.08 -2.11
CA THR A 492 -10.44 14.01 -2.90
C THR A 492 -9.31 13.22 -3.56
N PRO A 493 -9.30 13.05 -4.89
CA PRO A 493 -8.17 12.44 -5.58
C PRO A 493 -6.89 13.28 -5.37
N PRO A 494 -5.72 12.67 -5.16
CA PRO A 494 -4.50 13.41 -4.80
C PRO A 494 -3.85 14.14 -5.97
N PHE A 495 -4.28 13.89 -7.21
CA PHE A 495 -3.87 14.66 -8.37
C PHE A 495 -4.56 16.03 -8.42
N GLY A 496 -3.75 17.10 -8.47
CA GLY A 496 -4.22 18.49 -8.55
C GLY A 496 -4.94 18.84 -9.86
N THR A 497 -5.66 19.95 -9.85
CA THR A 497 -6.55 20.35 -10.95
C THR A 497 -5.82 20.62 -12.27
N ARG A 498 -6.51 20.35 -13.39
CA ARG A 498 -6.03 20.57 -14.76
C ARG A 498 -7.09 21.30 -15.60
N SER A 499 -6.66 22.02 -16.64
CA SER A 499 -7.56 22.82 -17.51
C SER A 499 -8.47 21.98 -18.41
N PHE A 500 -8.11 20.72 -18.67
CA PHE A 500 -8.88 19.73 -19.43
C PHE A 500 -9.67 18.76 -18.52
N GLN A 501 -9.81 19.11 -17.23
CA GLN A 501 -10.59 18.36 -16.25
C GLN A 501 -12.03 18.90 -16.17
N THR A 502 -13.01 18.00 -16.09
CA THR A 502 -14.42 18.33 -15.86
C THR A 502 -14.98 17.41 -14.78
N THR A 503 -15.45 17.98 -13.67
CA THR A 503 -16.05 17.21 -12.57
C THR A 503 -17.57 17.24 -12.70
N LEU A 504 -18.16 16.09 -12.96
CA LEU A 504 -19.61 15.88 -12.99
C LEU A 504 -20.05 15.25 -11.67
N THR A 505 -20.39 16.10 -10.71
CA THR A 505 -21.06 15.66 -9.48
C THR A 505 -22.50 15.30 -9.80
N LEU A 506 -22.80 14.00 -9.85
CA LEU A 506 -24.14 13.48 -10.10
C LEU A 506 -25.03 13.76 -8.89
N GLN A 507 -25.83 14.82 -8.99
CA GLN A 507 -26.87 15.11 -8.01
C GLN A 507 -27.98 14.07 -8.06
N ASN A 508 -28.76 13.94 -6.99
CA ASN A 508 -30.00 13.16 -7.00
C ASN A 508 -30.93 13.70 -8.10
N LEU A 509 -31.72 12.83 -8.74
CA LEU A 509 -32.67 13.22 -9.77
C LEU A 509 -33.62 14.30 -9.24
N THR A 510 -33.96 15.28 -10.09
CA THR A 510 -35.04 16.20 -9.74
C THR A 510 -36.36 15.43 -9.65
N GLU A 511 -37.35 15.99 -8.95
CA GLU A 511 -38.69 15.39 -8.85
C GLU A 511 -39.24 15.00 -10.24
N ARG A 512 -39.11 15.89 -11.21
CA ARG A 512 -39.52 15.65 -12.61
C ARG A 512 -38.81 14.44 -13.22
N ASP A 513 -37.52 14.29 -12.96
CA ASP A 513 -36.69 13.26 -13.60
C ASP A 513 -36.86 11.91 -12.92
N ALA A 514 -37.04 11.87 -11.59
CA ALA A 514 -37.42 10.67 -10.87
C ALA A 514 -38.81 10.16 -11.30
N LEU A 515 -39.76 11.06 -11.58
CA LEU A 515 -41.05 10.72 -12.17
C LEU A 515 -40.92 10.19 -13.59
N VAL A 516 -40.14 10.84 -14.46
CA VAL A 516 -39.91 10.33 -15.82
C VAL A 516 -39.13 9.00 -15.80
N MET A 517 -38.26 8.75 -14.82
CA MET A 517 -37.65 7.43 -14.63
C MET A 517 -38.72 6.38 -14.29
N ALA A 518 -39.64 6.69 -13.37
CA ALA A 518 -40.80 5.84 -13.11
C ALA A 518 -41.71 5.68 -14.36
N SER A 519 -41.86 6.72 -15.22
CA SER A 519 -42.59 6.61 -16.49
C SER A 519 -42.01 5.51 -17.37
N ARG A 520 -40.69 5.35 -17.36
CA ARG A 520 -39.99 4.37 -18.18
C ARG A 520 -39.96 2.97 -17.57
N VAL A 521 -40.01 2.82 -16.23
CA VAL A 521 -40.25 1.53 -15.57
C VAL A 521 -41.68 1.01 -15.82
N LEU A 522 -42.66 1.93 -15.83
CA LEU A 522 -44.10 1.60 -15.85
C LEU A 522 -44.73 1.67 -17.26
N GLY A 523 -44.14 2.45 -18.17
CA GLY A 523 -44.70 2.69 -19.51
C GLY A 523 -45.98 3.53 -19.49
N THR A 524 -46.02 4.59 -18.69
CA THR A 524 -47.05 5.64 -18.72
C THR A 524 -46.42 6.99 -18.36
N ASP A 525 -47.07 8.09 -18.74
CA ASP A 525 -46.71 9.44 -18.27
C ASP A 525 -47.81 10.05 -17.37
N GLN A 526 -48.76 9.22 -16.88
CA GLN A 526 -49.86 9.65 -16.01
C GLN A 526 -49.80 8.94 -14.65
N PHE A 527 -49.47 9.72 -13.61
CA PHE A 527 -49.41 9.27 -12.22
C PHE A 527 -50.46 9.98 -11.36
N PRO A 528 -51.05 9.29 -10.36
CA PRO A 528 -51.70 9.97 -9.25
C PRO A 528 -50.65 10.64 -8.34
N GLU A 529 -51.00 11.82 -7.80
CA GLU A 529 -50.06 12.69 -7.07
C GLU A 529 -49.47 12.03 -5.79
N GLU A 530 -50.15 11.03 -5.24
CA GLU A 530 -49.71 10.26 -4.07
C GLU A 530 -48.55 9.29 -4.40
N LEU A 531 -48.51 8.72 -5.62
CA LEU A 531 -47.38 7.89 -6.08
C LEU A 531 -46.14 8.75 -6.29
N ARG A 532 -46.35 9.96 -6.82
CA ARG A 532 -45.33 10.98 -6.98
C ARG A 532 -44.72 11.38 -5.63
N ALA A 533 -45.56 11.71 -4.64
CA ALA A 533 -45.10 12.02 -3.28
C ALA A 533 -44.32 10.87 -2.64
N ALA A 534 -44.80 9.62 -2.77
CA ALA A 534 -44.15 8.45 -2.18
C ALA A 534 -42.77 8.13 -2.81
N LEU A 535 -42.64 8.24 -4.14
CA LEU A 535 -41.35 8.03 -4.82
C LEU A 535 -40.31 9.06 -4.36
N MET A 536 -40.69 10.32 -4.17
CA MET A 536 -39.77 11.35 -3.67
C MET A 536 -39.38 11.08 -2.20
N ALA A 537 -40.34 10.74 -1.35
CA ALA A 537 -40.14 10.55 0.08
C ALA A 537 -39.39 9.26 0.48
N LYS A 538 -39.21 8.31 -0.45
CA LYS A 538 -38.56 7.00 -0.17
C LYS A 538 -37.31 6.71 -1.01
N ALA A 539 -37.20 7.26 -2.22
CA ALA A 539 -35.99 7.09 -3.04
C ALA A 539 -35.03 8.28 -2.96
N GLU A 540 -35.47 9.42 -2.42
CA GLU A 540 -34.70 10.68 -2.30
C GLU A 540 -34.05 11.16 -3.62
N GLY A 541 -34.56 10.70 -4.77
CA GLY A 541 -34.00 10.96 -6.10
C GLY A 541 -32.79 10.09 -6.50
N VAL A 542 -32.39 9.09 -5.72
CA VAL A 542 -31.28 8.17 -6.07
C VAL A 542 -31.76 7.16 -7.12
N PRO A 543 -31.22 7.13 -8.37
CA PRO A 543 -31.73 6.29 -9.46
C PRO A 543 -31.86 4.79 -9.14
N LEU A 544 -30.91 4.19 -8.42
CA LEU A 544 -31.01 2.78 -8.03
C LEU A 544 -32.20 2.55 -7.07
N PHE A 545 -32.47 3.49 -6.16
CA PHE A 545 -33.64 3.39 -5.29
C PHE A 545 -34.93 3.69 -6.06
N VAL A 546 -34.95 4.64 -7.00
CA VAL A 546 -36.12 4.86 -7.88
C VAL A 546 -36.42 3.62 -8.71
N GLU A 547 -35.40 2.99 -9.32
CA GLU A 547 -35.54 1.77 -10.13
C GLU A 547 -35.98 0.57 -9.29
N GLU A 548 -35.26 0.29 -8.19
CA GLU A 548 -35.61 -0.81 -7.29
C GLU A 548 -37.01 -0.55 -6.72
N VAL A 549 -37.28 0.55 -6.01
CA VAL A 549 -38.61 0.87 -5.41
C VAL A 549 -39.74 0.81 -6.45
N THR A 550 -39.57 1.34 -7.67
CA THR A 550 -40.65 1.30 -8.67
C THR A 550 -40.94 -0.12 -9.15
N LYS A 551 -39.90 -0.91 -9.45
CA LYS A 551 -40.06 -2.36 -9.74
C LYS A 551 -40.68 -3.08 -8.55
N THR A 552 -40.28 -2.69 -7.36
CA THR A 552 -40.58 -3.30 -6.07
C THR A 552 -42.03 -3.01 -5.66
N LEU A 553 -42.60 -1.85 -6.03
CA LEU A 553 -44.02 -1.46 -5.92
C LEU A 553 -44.92 -2.11 -6.99
N LEU A 554 -44.43 -2.20 -8.23
CA LEU A 554 -45.09 -2.92 -9.32
C LEU A 554 -45.18 -4.42 -9.00
N ASP A 555 -44.13 -4.98 -8.41
CA ASP A 555 -44.01 -6.40 -8.13
C ASP A 555 -44.90 -6.85 -6.97
N LEU A 556 -45.16 -5.96 -6.00
CA LEU A 556 -46.19 -6.16 -4.98
C LEU A 556 -47.61 -5.73 -5.39
N GLY A 557 -47.82 -5.20 -6.60
CA GLY A 557 -49.15 -4.84 -7.12
C GLY A 557 -49.85 -3.66 -6.45
N VAL A 558 -49.12 -2.75 -5.79
CA VAL A 558 -49.69 -1.56 -5.13
C VAL A 558 -50.27 -0.57 -6.15
N ILE A 559 -49.62 -0.50 -7.31
CA ILE A 559 -50.02 0.30 -8.48
C ILE A 559 -50.34 -0.64 -9.64
N GLN A 560 -51.44 -0.39 -10.34
CA GLN A 560 -51.95 -1.27 -11.38
C GLN A 560 -52.30 -0.48 -12.65
N ARG A 561 -52.03 -1.08 -13.82
CA ARG A 561 -52.14 -0.45 -15.13
C ARG A 561 -53.56 -0.60 -15.68
N ASP A 562 -54.21 0.52 -15.98
CA ASP A 562 -55.60 0.57 -16.48
C ASP A 562 -55.64 1.49 -17.72
N ASN A 563 -55.99 0.91 -18.88
CA ASN A 563 -56.19 1.62 -20.16
C ASN A 563 -55.12 2.68 -20.55
N GLY A 564 -53.87 2.47 -20.12
CA GLY A 564 -52.71 3.31 -20.45
C GLY A 564 -52.23 4.23 -19.31
N SER A 565 -53.02 4.44 -18.27
CA SER A 565 -52.60 5.12 -17.03
C SER A 565 -52.34 4.11 -15.91
N TYR A 566 -51.91 4.59 -14.75
CA TYR A 566 -51.75 3.77 -13.54
C TYR A 566 -52.66 4.28 -12.42
N ARG A 567 -53.39 3.36 -11.79
CA ARG A 567 -54.22 3.63 -10.62
C ARG A 567 -53.54 3.05 -9.37
N ILE A 568 -53.50 3.84 -8.31
CA ILE A 568 -53.16 3.37 -6.97
C ILE A 568 -54.35 2.52 -6.48
N VAL A 569 -54.09 1.26 -6.13
CA VAL A 569 -55.13 0.30 -5.70
C VAL A 569 -55.04 0.01 -4.20
N ARG A 570 -53.90 0.31 -3.58
CA ARG A 570 -53.64 0.26 -2.13
C ARG A 570 -52.81 1.48 -1.74
N PRO A 571 -52.96 2.04 -0.52
CA PRO A 571 -52.11 3.15 -0.09
C PRO A 571 -50.62 2.74 -0.09
N ILE A 572 -49.74 3.72 -0.31
CA ILE A 572 -48.30 3.46 -0.55
C ILE A 572 -47.47 3.59 0.74
N GLY A 573 -48.01 4.24 1.79
CA GLY A 573 -47.33 4.50 3.08
C GLY A 573 -47.18 3.27 3.97
N ASP A 574 -47.09 2.11 3.35
CA ASP A 574 -47.39 0.77 3.87
C ASP A 574 -46.26 -0.20 3.57
N VAL A 575 -45.44 0.13 2.58
CA VAL A 575 -44.43 -0.76 2.04
C VAL A 575 -43.04 -0.35 2.50
N HIS A 576 -42.21 -1.36 2.74
CA HIS A 576 -40.97 -1.28 3.51
C HIS A 576 -39.97 -2.20 2.74
N VAL A 577 -38.70 -1.78 2.52
CA VAL A 577 -37.60 -2.45 1.75
C VAL A 577 -36.46 -2.87 2.71
N PRO A 578 -35.59 -3.89 2.46
CA PRO A 578 -34.43 -4.13 3.33
C PRO A 578 -33.22 -3.32 2.83
N ASP A 579 -32.56 -2.58 3.73
CA ASP A 579 -31.76 -1.41 3.31
C ASP A 579 -30.34 -1.69 2.81
N THR A 580 -29.84 -2.95 2.84
CA THR A 580 -28.42 -3.25 2.57
C THR A 580 -28.16 -4.54 1.77
N ILE A 581 -26.92 -4.71 1.29
CA ILE A 581 -26.45 -5.82 0.43
C ILE A 581 -25.87 -7.00 1.23
N GLN A 582 -25.57 -6.81 2.52
CA GLN A 582 -24.64 -7.66 3.26
C GLN A 582 -25.23 -9.03 3.67
N GLY A 583 -26.52 -9.10 3.97
CA GLY A 583 -27.14 -10.36 4.40
C GLY A 583 -27.32 -11.36 3.26
N ILE A 584 -27.39 -10.91 2.00
CA ILE A 584 -27.63 -11.74 0.80
C ILE A 584 -26.52 -12.78 0.60
N ILE A 585 -25.36 -12.47 1.19
CA ILE A 585 -24.16 -13.30 1.22
C ILE A 585 -24.15 -14.17 2.49
N MET A 586 -24.50 -13.60 3.65
CA MET A 586 -24.68 -14.36 4.90
C MET A 586 -25.67 -15.53 4.70
N ALA A 587 -26.76 -15.27 3.97
CA ALA A 587 -27.78 -16.24 3.55
C ALA A 587 -27.24 -17.48 2.81
N ARG A 588 -26.04 -17.39 2.22
CA ARG A 588 -25.37 -18.49 1.51
C ARG A 588 -24.39 -19.22 2.41
N LEU A 589 -23.63 -18.48 3.24
CA LEU A 589 -22.69 -19.05 4.20
C LEU A 589 -23.39 -19.95 5.23
N ASP A 590 -24.58 -19.55 5.68
CA ASP A 590 -25.39 -20.28 6.63
C ASP A 590 -26.02 -21.58 6.09
N ARG A 591 -26.02 -21.81 4.77
CA ARG A 591 -26.50 -23.08 4.18
C ARG A 591 -25.51 -24.23 4.35
N LEU A 592 -24.22 -23.91 4.49
CA LEU A 592 -23.15 -24.87 4.76
C LEU A 592 -23.41 -25.60 6.07
N GLY A 593 -22.95 -26.86 6.18
CA GLY A 593 -22.84 -27.51 7.48
C GLY A 593 -21.87 -26.77 8.40
N GLU A 594 -22.01 -26.90 9.73
CA GLU A 594 -21.17 -26.19 10.72
C GLU A 594 -19.66 -26.25 10.42
N GLU A 595 -19.14 -27.42 10.05
CA GLU A 595 -17.73 -27.57 9.65
C GLU A 595 -17.37 -26.84 8.35
N GLY A 596 -18.28 -26.79 7.37
CA GLY A 596 -18.10 -26.05 6.11
C GLY A 596 -18.19 -24.53 6.31
N LYS A 597 -19.14 -24.05 7.13
CA LYS A 597 -19.26 -22.65 7.52
C LYS A 597 -18.02 -22.19 8.29
N ARG A 598 -17.55 -23.01 9.23
CA ARG A 598 -16.28 -22.80 9.95
C ARG A 598 -15.07 -22.85 9.02
N ALA A 599 -15.02 -23.77 8.05
CA ALA A 599 -13.94 -23.82 7.06
C ALA A 599 -13.89 -22.54 6.20
N VAL A 600 -15.03 -21.99 5.79
CA VAL A 600 -15.09 -20.70 5.07
C VAL A 600 -14.65 -19.53 5.97
N GLN A 601 -15.09 -19.49 7.22
CA GLN A 601 -14.67 -18.46 8.17
C GLN A 601 -13.16 -18.51 8.46
N LEU A 602 -12.58 -19.71 8.56
CA LEU A 602 -11.14 -19.93 8.70
C LEU A 602 -10.38 -19.50 7.45
N ALA A 603 -10.82 -19.94 6.27
CA ALA A 603 -10.26 -19.53 5.00
C ALA A 603 -10.28 -18.01 4.81
N ALA A 604 -11.37 -17.35 5.19
CA ALA A 604 -11.51 -15.90 5.10
C ALA A 604 -10.55 -15.11 6.01
N VAL A 605 -10.05 -15.73 7.08
CA VAL A 605 -9.00 -15.18 7.97
C VAL A 605 -7.59 -15.49 7.45
N ILE A 606 -7.39 -16.57 6.69
CA ILE A 606 -6.13 -16.82 5.97
C ILE A 606 -5.97 -15.79 4.85
N GLY A 607 -6.95 -15.65 3.96
CA GLY A 607 -6.88 -14.69 2.86
C GLY A 607 -7.86 -14.97 1.72
N ARG A 608 -7.78 -14.17 0.65
CA ARG A 608 -8.60 -14.38 -0.56
C ARG A 608 -8.21 -15.67 -1.29
N GLN A 609 -6.91 -15.98 -1.29
CA GLN A 609 -6.34 -17.26 -1.70
C GLN A 609 -5.73 -17.92 -0.45
N PHE A 610 -5.83 -19.25 -0.35
CA PHE A 610 -5.30 -20.02 0.78
C PHE A 610 -4.83 -21.42 0.35
N PHE A 611 -3.76 -21.92 0.97
CA PHE A 611 -3.28 -23.28 0.79
C PHE A 611 -4.02 -24.26 1.70
N VAL A 612 -4.30 -25.47 1.19
CA VAL A 612 -5.04 -26.48 1.96
C VAL A 612 -4.28 -26.90 3.23
N ARG A 613 -2.95 -27.00 3.18
CA ARG A 613 -2.10 -27.35 4.34
C ARG A 613 -2.24 -26.36 5.50
N LEU A 614 -2.32 -25.06 5.20
CA LEU A 614 -2.50 -24.00 6.19
C LEU A 614 -3.91 -24.06 6.80
N LEU A 615 -4.94 -24.25 5.98
CA LEU A 615 -6.32 -24.47 6.46
C LEU A 615 -6.41 -25.72 7.36
N GLN A 616 -5.82 -26.85 6.94
CA GLN A 616 -5.74 -28.08 7.73
C GLN A 616 -5.10 -27.83 9.10
N ARG A 617 -3.94 -27.16 9.15
CA ARG A 617 -3.20 -26.88 10.41
C ARG A 617 -4.01 -26.07 11.42
N ILE A 618 -4.77 -25.07 10.99
CA ILE A 618 -5.61 -24.24 11.89
C ILE A 618 -7.02 -24.81 12.13
N SER A 619 -7.44 -25.82 11.35
CA SER A 619 -8.85 -26.21 11.24
C SER A 619 -9.47 -26.65 12.57
N GLY A 620 -8.84 -27.59 13.26
CA GLY A 620 -9.43 -28.33 14.38
C GLY A 620 -10.79 -28.95 14.02
N LEU A 621 -10.96 -29.37 12.77
CA LEU A 621 -12.16 -30.03 12.23
C LEU A 621 -12.04 -31.56 12.35
N THR A 622 -13.16 -32.27 12.37
CA THR A 622 -13.19 -33.74 12.48
C THR A 622 -13.44 -34.44 11.14
N THR A 623 -14.02 -33.73 10.17
CA THR A 623 -14.15 -34.18 8.78
C THR A 623 -12.91 -33.80 7.95
N GLU A 624 -12.54 -34.65 6.98
CA GLU A 624 -11.46 -34.36 6.01
C GLU A 624 -11.71 -33.03 5.27
N VAL A 625 -10.74 -32.12 5.35
CA VAL A 625 -10.83 -30.77 4.76
C VAL A 625 -11.09 -30.81 3.25
N ASP A 626 -10.55 -31.81 2.56
CA ASP A 626 -10.73 -32.00 1.11
C ASP A 626 -12.17 -32.40 0.75
N GLY A 627 -12.95 -32.93 1.69
CA GLY A 627 -14.40 -33.13 1.55
C GLY A 627 -15.15 -31.81 1.56
N LEU A 628 -14.82 -30.94 2.53
CA LEU A 628 -15.43 -29.61 2.67
C LEU A 628 -15.06 -28.70 1.49
N LEU A 629 -13.81 -28.70 1.03
CA LEU A 629 -13.38 -27.88 -0.11
C LEU A 629 -14.12 -28.24 -1.41
N ARG A 630 -14.47 -29.52 -1.61
CA ARG A 630 -15.36 -29.96 -2.71
C ARG A 630 -16.78 -29.41 -2.57
N GLU A 631 -17.34 -29.37 -1.36
CA GLU A 631 -18.66 -28.73 -1.08
C GLU A 631 -18.62 -27.22 -1.37
N LEU A 632 -17.58 -26.53 -0.91
CA LEU A 632 -17.40 -25.08 -1.14
C LEU A 632 -17.18 -24.73 -2.63
N LYS A 633 -16.51 -25.61 -3.38
CA LYS A 633 -16.34 -25.51 -4.84
C LYS A 633 -17.67 -25.72 -5.57
N ALA A 634 -18.47 -26.71 -5.15
CA ALA A 634 -19.79 -26.98 -5.72
C ALA A 634 -20.82 -25.86 -5.45
N LEU A 635 -20.68 -25.11 -4.36
CA LEU A 635 -21.55 -23.99 -3.99
C LEU A 635 -21.12 -22.62 -4.55
N GLU A 636 -20.14 -22.58 -5.47
CA GLU A 636 -19.56 -21.36 -6.03
C GLU A 636 -18.93 -20.39 -4.98
N ILE A 637 -18.49 -20.89 -3.81
CA ILE A 637 -17.93 -20.04 -2.75
C ILE A 637 -16.42 -19.84 -2.96
N VAL A 638 -15.72 -20.93 -3.27
CA VAL A 638 -14.31 -20.93 -3.67
C VAL A 638 -14.12 -21.67 -4.99
N TYR A 639 -13.01 -21.43 -5.66
CA TYR A 639 -12.49 -22.26 -6.75
C TYR A 639 -11.11 -22.80 -6.38
N GLU A 640 -10.67 -23.82 -7.12
CA GLU A 640 -9.37 -24.49 -6.98
C GLU A 640 -8.41 -23.95 -8.04
N GLN A 641 -7.18 -23.59 -7.65
CA GLN A 641 -6.28 -22.74 -8.44
C GLN A 641 -5.06 -23.51 -8.96
N GLY A 642 -5.26 -24.28 -10.03
CA GLY A 642 -4.20 -24.85 -10.87
C GLY A 642 -3.46 -26.07 -10.31
N LEU A 643 -2.62 -26.68 -11.16
CA LEU A 643 -1.74 -27.80 -10.82
C LEU A 643 -0.43 -27.29 -10.18
N LEU A 644 -0.56 -26.63 -9.03
CA LEU A 644 0.56 -26.30 -8.15
C LEU A 644 1.06 -27.56 -7.40
N PRO A 645 2.31 -27.58 -6.92
CA PRO A 645 2.82 -28.70 -6.10
C PRO A 645 2.12 -28.83 -4.74
N GLU A 646 1.39 -27.80 -4.29
CA GLU A 646 0.43 -27.88 -3.19
C GLU A 646 -0.92 -27.29 -3.64
N PRO A 647 -2.06 -27.93 -3.31
CA PRO A 647 -3.37 -27.41 -3.71
C PRO A 647 -3.70 -26.09 -3.00
N ALA A 648 -4.21 -25.14 -3.80
CA ALA A 648 -4.62 -23.81 -3.36
C ALA A 648 -6.04 -23.49 -3.83
N TYR A 649 -6.76 -22.71 -3.03
CA TYR A 649 -8.15 -22.33 -3.27
C TYR A 649 -8.34 -20.82 -3.13
N ILE A 650 -9.27 -20.24 -3.90
CA ILE A 650 -9.53 -18.80 -3.98
C ILE A 650 -11.03 -18.48 -3.89
N PHE A 651 -11.41 -17.44 -3.15
CA PHE A 651 -12.80 -16.97 -3.07
C PHE A 651 -13.31 -16.42 -4.41
N LYS A 652 -14.43 -16.98 -4.91
CA LYS A 652 -15.05 -16.58 -6.20
C LYS A 652 -15.41 -15.11 -6.25
N HIS A 653 -15.93 -14.58 -5.13
CA HIS A 653 -16.17 -13.16 -4.94
C HIS A 653 -15.62 -12.74 -3.59
N ALA A 654 -14.75 -11.73 -3.56
CA ALA A 654 -14.17 -11.25 -2.30
C ALA A 654 -15.22 -10.71 -1.31
N VAL A 655 -16.38 -10.24 -1.78
CA VAL A 655 -17.49 -9.86 -0.89
C VAL A 655 -18.02 -11.06 -0.07
N ILE A 656 -17.79 -12.31 -0.53
CA ILE A 656 -18.07 -13.52 0.26
C ILE A 656 -17.02 -13.71 1.35
N GLN A 657 -15.74 -13.44 1.05
CA GLN A 657 -14.68 -13.39 2.06
C GLN A 657 -14.96 -12.29 3.10
N ASP A 658 -15.27 -11.06 2.67
CA ASP A 658 -15.57 -9.92 3.52
C ASP A 658 -16.72 -10.22 4.49
N VAL A 659 -17.82 -10.84 4.02
CA VAL A 659 -18.96 -11.19 4.88
C VAL A 659 -18.65 -12.40 5.77
N ALA A 660 -17.90 -13.39 5.29
CA ALA A 660 -17.44 -14.50 6.13
C ALA A 660 -16.52 -14.02 7.26
N TYR A 661 -15.54 -13.17 6.94
CA TYR A 661 -14.64 -12.54 7.90
C TYR A 661 -15.39 -11.63 8.89
N ASN A 662 -16.32 -10.81 8.41
CA ASN A 662 -17.08 -9.91 9.28
C ASN A 662 -18.18 -10.62 10.10
N SER A 663 -18.60 -11.83 9.72
CA SER A 663 -19.49 -12.67 10.55
C SER A 663 -18.82 -13.15 11.84
N LEU A 664 -17.49 -13.11 11.92
CA LEU A 664 -16.74 -13.48 13.12
C LEU A 664 -16.73 -12.34 14.14
N LEU A 665 -17.00 -12.69 15.41
CA LEU A 665 -16.77 -11.81 16.55
C LEU A 665 -15.32 -11.30 16.57
N VAL A 666 -15.10 -10.05 16.97
CA VAL A 666 -13.78 -9.40 16.98
C VAL A 666 -12.73 -10.21 17.74
N GLN A 667 -13.11 -10.75 18.91
CA GLN A 667 -12.22 -11.62 19.70
C GLN A 667 -11.83 -12.89 18.94
N ARG A 668 -12.78 -13.52 18.23
CA ARG A 668 -12.52 -14.73 17.46
C ARG A 668 -11.64 -14.47 16.24
N ARG A 669 -11.74 -13.30 15.60
CA ARG A 669 -10.80 -12.88 14.55
C ARG A 669 -9.37 -12.80 15.09
N LYS A 670 -9.15 -12.16 16.25
CA LYS A 670 -7.83 -12.06 16.89
C LYS A 670 -7.23 -13.44 17.17
N GLU A 671 -8.01 -14.36 17.73
CA GLU A 671 -7.61 -15.75 17.98
C GLU A 671 -7.19 -16.48 16.69
N LEU A 672 -8.00 -16.36 15.63
CA LEU A 672 -7.73 -17.01 14.36
C LEU A 672 -6.52 -16.41 13.62
N HIS A 673 -6.33 -15.09 13.69
CA HIS A 673 -5.14 -14.44 13.14
C HIS A 673 -3.84 -14.92 13.83
N ARG A 674 -3.82 -15.07 15.17
CA ARG A 674 -2.66 -15.70 15.86
C ARG A 674 -2.46 -17.14 15.43
N ALA A 675 -3.53 -17.92 15.33
CA ALA A 675 -3.47 -19.32 14.88
C ALA A 675 -2.92 -19.46 13.45
N VAL A 676 -3.28 -18.55 12.53
CA VAL A 676 -2.68 -18.50 11.18
C VAL A 676 -1.21 -18.12 11.25
N GLY A 677 -0.85 -17.08 12.02
CA GLY A 677 0.54 -16.66 12.20
C GLY A 677 1.44 -17.81 12.67
N HIS A 678 1.07 -18.49 13.77
CA HIS A 678 1.81 -19.65 14.26
C HIS A 678 1.81 -20.83 13.29
N ALA A 679 0.72 -21.06 12.55
CA ALA A 679 0.69 -22.12 11.54
C ALA A 679 1.62 -21.83 10.36
N ILE A 680 1.84 -20.57 9.98
CA ILE A 680 2.85 -20.16 8.99
C ILE A 680 4.26 -20.34 9.59
N GLU A 681 4.50 -19.94 10.84
CA GLU A 681 5.76 -20.18 11.55
C GLU A 681 6.14 -21.68 11.60
N ASP A 682 5.17 -22.55 11.92
CA ASP A 682 5.35 -24.01 12.00
C ASP A 682 5.60 -24.66 10.62
N LEU A 683 4.83 -24.26 9.60
CA LEU A 683 4.77 -24.94 8.30
C LEU A 683 5.83 -24.49 7.29
N TYR A 684 6.50 -23.37 7.55
CA TYR A 684 7.47 -22.75 6.63
C TYR A 684 8.73 -22.29 7.36
N ALA A 685 9.08 -22.94 8.48
CA ALA A 685 10.19 -22.60 9.37
C ALA A 685 11.57 -22.50 8.66
N ASP A 686 11.74 -23.23 7.56
CA ASP A 686 12.92 -23.26 6.69
C ASP A 686 13.01 -22.07 5.72
N ARG A 687 11.89 -21.38 5.47
CA ARG A 687 11.76 -20.32 4.47
C ARG A 687 10.96 -19.09 4.94
N LEU A 688 10.92 -18.82 6.25
CA LEU A 688 10.11 -17.72 6.84
C LEU A 688 10.34 -16.34 6.20
N THR A 689 11.52 -16.09 5.63
CA THR A 689 11.85 -14.89 4.86
C THR A 689 10.92 -14.64 3.66
N GLU A 690 10.27 -15.66 3.12
CA GLU A 690 9.25 -15.53 2.07
C GLU A 690 7.92 -14.98 2.61
N HIS A 691 7.67 -15.14 3.92
CA HIS A 691 6.37 -14.95 4.58
C HIS A 691 6.36 -13.82 5.63
N TYR A 692 7.43 -13.02 5.78
CA TYR A 692 7.54 -11.99 6.83
C TYR A 692 6.38 -10.97 6.79
N GLU A 693 5.95 -10.56 5.60
CA GLU A 693 4.90 -9.57 5.39
C GLU A 693 3.51 -10.13 5.76
N GLU A 694 3.27 -11.42 5.50
CA GLU A 694 2.07 -12.16 5.91
C GLU A 694 2.05 -12.35 7.43
N LEU A 695 3.16 -12.82 8.02
CA LEU A 695 3.32 -13.00 9.46
C LEU A 695 3.11 -11.68 10.21
N ALA A 696 3.67 -10.58 9.71
CA ALA A 696 3.43 -9.24 10.22
C ALA A 696 1.94 -8.86 10.19
N HIS A 697 1.24 -9.09 9.07
CA HIS A 697 -0.19 -8.83 8.93
C HIS A 697 -1.03 -9.65 9.92
N HIS A 698 -0.80 -10.97 10.01
CA HIS A 698 -1.56 -11.83 10.91
C HIS A 698 -1.28 -11.52 12.39
N PHE A 699 -0.04 -11.32 12.83
CA PHE A 699 0.21 -10.97 14.23
C PHE A 699 -0.28 -9.55 14.60
N GLN A 700 -0.27 -8.60 13.66
CA GLN A 700 -0.82 -7.25 13.86
C GLN A 700 -2.34 -7.30 14.06
N LEU A 701 -3.08 -8.07 13.26
CA LEU A 701 -4.53 -8.27 13.44
C LEU A 701 -4.89 -9.22 14.60
N GLY A 702 -3.96 -10.09 14.96
CA GLY A 702 -4.02 -10.91 16.18
C GLY A 702 -3.78 -10.14 17.47
N GLU A 703 -3.30 -8.90 17.42
CA GLU A 703 -2.80 -8.13 18.57
C GLU A 703 -1.64 -8.82 19.33
N GLU A 704 -0.87 -9.67 18.66
CA GLU A 704 0.34 -10.27 19.22
C GLU A 704 1.53 -9.35 18.95
N TRP A 705 1.47 -8.17 19.59
CA TRP A 705 2.30 -7.00 19.24
C TRP A 705 3.80 -7.29 19.22
N ALA A 706 4.30 -8.18 20.08
CA ALA A 706 5.72 -8.55 20.12
C ALA A 706 6.20 -9.28 18.85
N LYS A 707 5.36 -10.16 18.27
CA LYS A 707 5.67 -10.82 16.99
C LYS A 707 5.40 -9.90 15.80
N ALA A 708 4.33 -9.12 15.85
CA ALA A 708 4.05 -8.11 14.83
C ALA A 708 5.23 -7.12 14.68
N PHE A 709 5.80 -6.63 15.79
CA PHE A 709 7.01 -5.82 15.79
C PHE A 709 8.18 -6.51 15.09
N GLU A 710 8.44 -7.78 15.40
CA GLU A 710 9.58 -8.53 14.88
C GLU A 710 9.48 -8.76 13.36
N TYR A 711 8.32 -9.17 12.87
CA TYR A 711 8.12 -9.43 11.44
C TYR A 711 7.96 -8.13 10.62
N LEU A 712 7.40 -7.05 11.19
CA LEU A 712 7.43 -5.73 10.54
C LEU A 712 8.86 -5.18 10.42
N ALA A 713 9.68 -5.31 11.47
CA ALA A 713 11.09 -4.90 11.43
C ALA A 713 11.86 -5.65 10.35
N ARG A 714 11.74 -6.99 10.29
CA ARG A 714 12.37 -7.83 9.26
C ARG A 714 11.85 -7.53 7.85
N SER A 715 10.57 -7.18 7.69
CA SER A 715 10.02 -6.75 6.40
C SER A 715 10.61 -5.40 5.96
N GLY A 716 10.82 -4.48 6.90
CA GLY A 716 11.51 -3.20 6.65
C GLY A 716 12.97 -3.39 6.26
N ASP A 717 13.71 -4.27 6.95
CA ASP A 717 15.09 -4.61 6.59
C ASP A 717 15.16 -5.28 5.21
N ARG A 718 14.30 -6.27 4.91
CA ARG A 718 14.21 -6.91 3.59
C ARG A 718 13.90 -5.92 2.47
N ALA A 719 12.97 -4.99 2.71
CA ALA A 719 12.61 -3.95 1.73
C ALA A 719 13.77 -2.96 1.50
N LYS A 720 14.47 -2.56 2.56
CA LYS A 720 15.67 -1.70 2.50
C LYS A 720 16.80 -2.37 1.73
N ASP A 721 17.10 -3.64 2.02
CA ASP A 721 18.16 -4.40 1.36
C ASP A 721 17.83 -4.68 -0.13
N ALA A 722 16.53 -4.72 -0.48
CA ALA A 722 16.03 -4.75 -1.85
C ALA A 722 15.85 -3.35 -2.50
N TYR A 723 16.35 -2.28 -1.86
CA TYR A 723 16.23 -0.86 -2.28
C TYR A 723 14.78 -0.34 -2.47
N ALA A 724 13.77 -1.06 -1.98
CA ALA A 724 12.35 -0.65 -1.93
C ALA A 724 12.12 0.35 -0.78
N ASN A 725 12.80 1.50 -0.84
CA ASN A 725 12.97 2.43 0.27
C ASN A 725 11.65 2.93 0.89
N ASP A 726 10.66 3.33 0.09
CA ASP A 726 9.38 3.82 0.62
C ASP A 726 8.58 2.71 1.31
N THR A 727 8.67 1.47 0.82
CA THR A 727 8.11 0.27 1.47
C THR A 727 8.82 -0.03 2.80
N ALA A 728 10.14 0.17 2.87
CA ALA A 728 10.89 0.07 4.12
C ALA A 728 10.45 1.16 5.13
N LEU A 729 10.18 2.38 4.67
CA LEU A 729 9.71 3.49 5.52
C LEU A 729 8.30 3.26 6.09
N ASP A 730 7.40 2.59 5.35
CA ASP A 730 6.10 2.10 5.86
C ASP A 730 6.31 1.03 6.94
N PHE A 731 7.04 -0.05 6.63
CA PHE A 731 7.28 -1.14 7.56
C PHE A 731 7.95 -0.67 8.86
N PHE A 732 8.99 0.17 8.79
CA PHE A 732 9.61 0.74 9.98
C PHE A 732 8.69 1.72 10.72
N GLY A 733 7.83 2.48 10.01
CA GLY A 733 6.81 3.32 10.65
C GLY A 733 5.82 2.51 11.47
N ARG A 734 5.22 1.49 10.84
CA ARG A 734 4.28 0.56 11.48
C ARG A 734 4.93 -0.26 12.60
N THR A 735 6.22 -0.56 12.49
CA THR A 735 7.00 -1.19 13.57
C THR A 735 6.99 -0.33 14.83
N LEU A 736 7.18 0.98 14.69
CA LEU A 736 7.13 1.93 15.81
C LEU A 736 5.70 2.09 16.38
N ASP A 737 4.67 2.15 15.51
CA ASP A 737 3.26 2.18 15.94
C ASP A 737 2.82 0.93 16.73
N VAL A 738 3.43 -0.21 16.43
CA VAL A 738 3.22 -1.49 17.15
C VAL A 738 4.06 -1.55 18.42
N ALA A 739 5.28 -1.00 18.42
CA ALA A 739 6.16 -0.97 19.60
C ALA A 739 5.46 -0.33 20.82
N ALA A 740 4.72 0.77 20.59
CA ALA A 740 3.95 1.48 21.60
C ALA A 740 2.76 0.68 22.21
N ARG A 741 2.47 -0.52 21.68
CA ARG A 741 1.36 -1.40 22.12
C ARG A 741 1.84 -2.66 22.84
N VAL A 742 3.14 -2.96 22.81
CA VAL A 742 3.69 -4.16 23.45
C VAL A 742 3.67 -3.98 24.98
N MET A 743 3.11 -4.97 25.69
CA MET A 743 3.04 -4.99 27.15
C MET A 743 3.58 -6.32 27.69
N PRO A 744 4.60 -6.32 28.58
CA PRO A 744 5.38 -5.15 29.01
C PRO A 744 6.13 -4.47 27.84
N PRO A 745 6.51 -3.19 27.96
CA PRO A 745 7.22 -2.45 26.91
C PRO A 745 8.48 -3.17 26.42
N LEU A 746 8.78 -3.03 25.12
CA LEU A 746 10.00 -3.58 24.53
C LEU A 746 11.26 -2.94 25.14
N PRO A 747 12.40 -3.68 25.21
CA PRO A 747 13.69 -3.08 25.51
C PRO A 747 13.98 -1.93 24.55
N ALA A 748 14.35 -0.76 25.08
CA ALA A 748 14.50 0.47 24.31
C ALA A 748 15.47 0.31 23.12
N GLN A 749 16.50 -0.53 23.27
CA GLN A 749 17.47 -0.87 22.22
C GLN A 749 16.80 -1.40 20.94
N ARG A 750 15.72 -2.21 21.04
CA ARG A 750 14.98 -2.68 19.85
C ARG A 750 14.28 -1.53 19.12
N VAL A 751 13.77 -0.54 19.86
CA VAL A 751 13.10 0.64 19.28
C VAL A 751 14.12 1.61 18.68
N MET A 752 15.24 1.83 19.37
CA MET A 752 16.39 2.60 18.85
C MET A 752 16.94 2.02 17.54
N GLN A 753 17.07 0.69 17.43
CA GLN A 753 17.50 0.02 16.20
C GLN A 753 16.57 0.34 15.01
N VAL A 754 15.25 0.39 15.24
CA VAL A 754 14.26 0.72 14.19
C VAL A 754 14.38 2.19 13.77
N HIS A 755 14.54 3.12 14.70
CA HIS A 755 14.85 4.53 14.37
C HIS A 755 16.16 4.65 13.57
N GLN A 756 17.20 3.89 13.93
CA GLN A 756 18.48 3.90 13.22
C GLN A 756 18.35 3.37 11.78
N GLN A 757 17.67 2.24 11.56
CA GLN A 757 17.45 1.74 10.19
C GLN A 757 16.59 2.70 9.37
N ARG A 758 15.51 3.25 9.94
CA ARG A 758 14.64 4.22 9.27
C ARG A 758 15.39 5.51 8.91
N GLY A 759 16.22 6.02 9.82
CA GLY A 759 17.12 7.15 9.59
C GLY A 759 18.10 6.90 8.44
N ARG A 760 18.69 5.70 8.35
CA ARG A 760 19.55 5.29 7.22
C ARG A 760 18.81 5.30 5.88
N VAL A 761 17.54 4.87 5.84
CA VAL A 761 16.71 4.96 4.61
C VAL A 761 16.41 6.42 4.25
N PHE A 762 16.09 7.28 5.22
CA PHE A 762 15.92 8.72 4.97
C PHE A 762 17.21 9.38 4.45
N MET A 763 18.38 9.01 4.97
CA MET A 763 19.69 9.46 4.46
C MET A 763 19.92 9.04 3.00
N LEU A 764 19.58 7.79 2.64
CA LEU A 764 19.68 7.27 1.27
C LEU A 764 18.76 8.02 0.29
N LEU A 765 17.57 8.43 0.75
CA LEU A 765 16.63 9.27 -0.01
C LEU A 765 16.96 10.78 0.04
N ALA A 766 18.11 11.19 0.60
CA ALA A 766 18.50 12.58 0.84
C ALA A 766 17.49 13.42 1.66
N ARG A 767 16.61 12.75 2.43
CA ARG A 767 15.63 13.35 3.34
C ARG A 767 16.28 13.65 4.70
N TYR A 768 17.28 14.52 4.68
CA TYR A 768 18.16 14.76 5.84
C TYR A 768 17.41 15.24 7.08
N ASP A 769 16.40 16.09 6.93
CA ASP A 769 15.62 16.62 8.06
C ASP A 769 14.78 15.52 8.75
N ASP A 770 14.25 14.54 8.00
CA ASP A 770 13.60 13.35 8.57
C ASP A 770 14.64 12.43 9.26
N ALA A 771 15.82 12.26 8.68
CA ALA A 771 16.89 11.46 9.28
C ALA A 771 17.36 12.06 10.63
N MET A 772 17.52 13.39 10.71
CA MET A 772 17.81 14.08 11.97
C MET A 772 16.73 13.82 13.03
N LEU A 773 15.46 13.82 12.63
CA LEU A 773 14.33 13.59 13.55
C LEU A 773 14.33 12.15 14.11
N GLU A 774 14.63 11.13 13.30
CA GLU A 774 14.76 9.76 13.80
C GLU A 774 16.01 9.60 14.69
N SER A 775 17.13 10.28 14.38
CA SER A 775 18.33 10.27 15.23
C SER A 775 18.12 10.99 16.56
N GLU A 776 17.38 12.10 16.61
CA GLU A 776 17.00 12.74 17.89
C GLU A 776 16.06 11.87 18.73
N ARG A 777 15.13 11.13 18.10
CA ARG A 777 14.28 10.14 18.80
C ARG A 777 15.12 9.00 19.38
N MET A 778 16.06 8.46 18.61
CA MET A 778 17.04 7.48 19.10
C MET A 778 17.84 8.03 20.29
N ARG A 779 18.32 9.28 20.21
CA ARG A 779 19.07 9.94 21.28
C ARG A 779 18.25 10.17 22.55
N ALA A 780 16.96 10.51 22.42
CA ALA A 780 16.05 10.64 23.56
C ALA A 780 15.83 9.29 24.26
N LEU A 781 15.50 8.24 23.51
CA LEU A 781 15.34 6.88 24.03
C LEU A 781 16.62 6.36 24.69
N ALA A 782 17.79 6.66 24.13
CA ALA A 782 19.08 6.30 24.72
C ALA A 782 19.29 6.94 26.09
N ARG A 783 18.96 8.23 26.24
CA ARG A 783 19.04 8.95 27.53
C ARG A 783 18.07 8.41 28.57
N GLU A 784 16.84 8.11 28.17
CA GLU A 784 15.82 7.51 29.04
C GLU A 784 16.19 6.10 29.49
N ALA A 785 16.83 5.31 28.63
CA ALA A 785 17.36 3.98 28.95
C ALA A 785 18.71 4.01 29.69
N HIS A 786 19.32 5.19 29.84
CA HIS A 786 20.71 5.40 30.27
C HIS A 786 21.75 4.63 29.43
N ASP A 787 21.43 4.34 28.18
CA ASP A 787 22.29 3.66 27.21
C ASP A 787 23.25 4.67 26.57
N ARG A 788 24.35 4.93 27.29
CA ARG A 788 25.34 5.94 26.91
C ARG A 788 25.98 5.65 25.54
N ARG A 789 26.14 4.37 25.17
CA ARG A 789 26.65 3.97 23.84
C ARG A 789 25.67 4.37 22.74
N ALA A 790 24.39 4.02 22.88
CA ALA A 790 23.37 4.35 21.89
C ALA A 790 23.18 5.87 21.73
N GLU A 791 23.39 6.66 22.79
CA GLU A 791 23.42 8.12 22.71
C GLU A 791 24.56 8.61 21.80
N GLY A 792 25.75 8.01 21.92
CA GLY A 792 26.90 8.28 21.06
C GLY A 792 26.70 7.86 19.60
N GLU A 793 26.09 6.70 19.35
CA GLU A 793 25.72 6.27 18.00
C GLU A 793 24.75 7.28 17.35
N ALA A 794 23.71 7.71 18.08
CA ALA A 794 22.73 8.67 17.59
C ALA A 794 23.33 10.08 17.35
N LEU A 795 24.30 10.50 18.17
CA LEU A 795 25.06 11.74 17.97
C LEU A 795 25.94 11.67 16.72
N ALA A 796 26.55 10.51 16.42
CA ALA A 796 27.28 10.30 15.18
C ALA A 796 26.35 10.27 13.94
N ASP A 797 25.15 9.70 14.06
CA ASP A 797 24.12 9.76 13.01
C ASP A 797 23.66 11.22 12.77
N LEU A 798 23.48 12.03 13.83
CA LEU A 798 23.21 13.47 13.71
C LEU A 798 24.36 14.22 13.02
N ALA A 799 25.62 13.99 13.44
CA ALA A 799 26.77 14.63 12.82
C ALA A 799 26.84 14.35 11.30
N PHE A 800 26.52 13.12 10.88
CA PHE A 800 26.43 12.75 9.47
C PHE A 800 25.28 13.45 8.75
N ALA A 801 24.07 13.46 9.32
CA ALA A 801 22.90 14.09 8.73
C ALA A 801 23.10 15.61 8.52
N TYR A 802 23.63 16.31 9.52
CA TYR A 802 23.96 17.74 9.41
C TYR A 802 25.03 17.99 8.35
N TRP A 803 26.07 17.14 8.27
CA TRP A 803 27.12 17.26 7.27
C TRP A 803 26.58 17.05 5.84
N ALA A 804 25.72 16.05 5.64
CA ALA A 804 25.17 15.68 4.33
C ALA A 804 24.21 16.72 3.74
N THR A 805 23.66 17.63 4.56
CA THR A 805 22.95 18.81 4.02
C THR A 805 23.87 19.78 3.26
N PHE A 806 25.18 19.75 3.55
CA PHE A 806 26.21 20.68 3.09
C PHE A 806 25.93 22.19 3.31
N LYS A 807 24.93 22.54 4.12
CA LYS A 807 24.59 23.94 4.41
C LYS A 807 25.58 24.55 5.41
N THR A 808 25.94 25.82 5.21
CA THR A 808 26.93 26.53 6.04
C THR A 808 26.43 26.75 7.48
N GLU A 809 25.12 26.95 7.65
CA GLU A 809 24.41 26.99 8.95
C GLU A 809 24.51 25.69 9.76
N ASN A 810 24.78 24.57 9.09
CA ASN A 810 24.82 23.23 9.70
C ASN A 810 26.25 22.80 10.11
N VAL A 811 27.30 23.47 9.62
CA VAL A 811 28.70 23.17 9.97
C VAL A 811 28.99 23.20 11.48
N PRO A 812 28.45 24.15 12.29
CA PRO A 812 28.63 24.12 13.75
C PRO A 812 27.99 22.90 14.42
N HIS A 813 26.88 22.40 13.88
CA HIS A 813 26.18 21.22 14.39
C HIS A 813 26.98 19.93 14.15
N VAL A 814 27.61 19.80 12.97
CA VAL A 814 28.53 18.68 12.65
C VAL A 814 29.63 18.57 13.70
N LYS A 815 30.35 19.67 13.96
CA LYS A 815 31.40 19.70 14.98
C LYS A 815 30.86 19.30 16.35
N ARG A 816 29.80 19.99 16.80
CA ARG A 816 29.24 19.80 18.14
C ARG A 816 28.84 18.34 18.39
N PHE A 817 28.07 17.73 17.50
CA PHE A 817 27.60 16.36 17.71
C PHE A 817 28.71 15.33 17.58
N ALA A 818 29.72 15.58 16.73
CA ALA A 818 30.91 14.73 16.67
C ALA A 818 31.81 14.87 17.93
N GLU A 819 31.93 16.06 18.53
CA GLU A 819 32.60 16.24 19.82
C GLU A 819 31.84 15.59 20.98
N GLU A 820 30.50 15.75 21.05
CA GLU A 820 29.65 15.06 22.04
C GLU A 820 29.76 13.52 21.89
N ALA A 821 29.77 12.99 20.66
CA ALA A 821 29.96 11.56 20.39
C ALA A 821 31.36 11.05 20.77
N ARG A 822 32.43 11.82 20.51
CA ARG A 822 33.80 11.42 20.87
C ARG A 822 33.96 11.30 22.38
N VAL A 823 33.44 12.27 23.15
CA VAL A 823 33.48 12.22 24.62
C VAL A 823 32.76 10.98 25.14
N ILE A 824 31.61 10.63 24.58
CA ILE A 824 30.89 9.38 24.91
C ILE A 824 31.69 8.13 24.56
N ALA A 825 32.38 8.11 23.42
CA ALA A 825 33.24 7.00 23.04
C ALA A 825 34.43 6.83 24.00
N GLU A 826 34.99 7.94 24.49
CA GLU A 826 36.05 7.96 25.51
C GLU A 826 35.54 7.56 26.91
N GLU A 827 34.31 7.96 27.28
CA GLU A 827 33.63 7.54 28.52
C GLU A 827 33.30 6.03 28.54
N THR A 828 32.91 5.46 27.40
CA THR A 828 32.42 4.07 27.27
C THR A 828 33.47 3.08 26.77
N GLY A 829 34.55 3.57 26.17
CA GLY A 829 35.54 2.76 25.45
C GLY A 829 35.08 2.31 24.04
N ASP A 830 33.91 2.71 23.57
CA ASP A 830 33.32 2.18 22.34
C ASP A 830 34.07 2.64 21.08
N GLN A 831 34.76 1.69 20.45
CA GLN A 831 35.60 1.94 19.28
C GLN A 831 34.79 2.28 18.02
N HIS A 832 33.53 1.86 17.91
CA HIS A 832 32.71 2.18 16.74
C HIS A 832 32.27 3.64 16.80
N VAL A 833 31.75 4.09 17.95
CA VAL A 833 31.43 5.51 18.17
C VAL A 833 32.69 6.39 18.05
N LEU A 834 33.85 5.92 18.52
CA LEU A 834 35.12 6.64 18.38
C LEU A 834 35.48 6.85 16.90
N ALA A 835 35.52 5.78 16.09
CA ALA A 835 35.80 5.89 14.66
C ALA A 835 34.80 6.81 13.93
N ARG A 836 33.51 6.66 14.21
CA ARG A 836 32.46 7.51 13.62
C ARG A 836 32.64 8.99 13.98
N SER A 837 32.88 9.30 15.26
CA SER A 837 33.10 10.69 15.69
C SER A 837 34.34 11.31 15.03
N LEU A 838 35.45 10.57 14.92
CA LEU A 838 36.66 10.99 14.23
C LEU A 838 36.43 11.24 12.74
N THR A 839 35.62 10.43 12.06
CA THR A 839 35.23 10.63 10.65
C THR A 839 34.54 11.99 10.46
N TYR A 840 33.62 12.38 11.36
CA TYR A 840 32.91 13.66 11.24
C TYR A 840 33.70 14.87 11.77
N LEU A 841 34.63 14.67 12.72
CA LEU A 841 35.61 15.69 13.10
C LEU A 841 36.62 15.97 11.98
N GLY A 842 37.17 14.92 11.34
CA GLY A 842 38.02 15.06 10.16
C GLY A 842 37.29 15.71 8.99
N SER A 843 36.01 15.38 8.82
CA SER A 843 35.12 16.07 7.87
C SER A 843 34.99 17.56 8.21
N PHE A 844 34.76 17.94 9.48
CA PHE A 844 34.71 19.36 9.88
C PHE A 844 36.04 20.10 9.61
N ASP A 845 37.19 19.48 9.87
CA ASP A 845 38.49 20.12 9.61
C ASP A 845 38.77 20.28 8.11
N GLN A 846 38.36 19.30 7.29
CA GLN A 846 38.34 19.43 5.83
C GLN A 846 37.44 20.60 5.36
N ILE A 847 36.30 20.80 6.05
CA ILE A 847 35.40 21.93 5.80
C ILE A 847 36.11 23.27 6.08
N GLY A 848 36.87 23.36 7.17
CA GLY A 848 37.72 24.53 7.48
C GLY A 848 38.90 24.73 6.50
N GLY A 849 39.32 23.68 5.79
CA GLY A 849 40.52 23.65 4.95
C GLY A 849 41.79 23.17 5.68
N HIS A 850 41.65 22.67 6.91
CA HIS A 850 42.74 22.10 7.72
C HIS A 850 43.03 20.65 7.27
N LEU A 851 43.47 20.47 6.03
CA LEU A 851 43.49 19.14 5.37
C LEU A 851 44.43 18.12 6.05
N LEU A 852 45.44 18.56 6.82
CA LEU A 852 46.33 17.67 7.57
C LEU A 852 45.71 17.21 8.90
N ASP A 853 45.03 18.11 9.61
CA ASP A 853 44.26 17.78 10.81
C ASP A 853 43.07 16.86 10.49
N ALA A 854 42.51 17.00 9.28
CA ALA A 854 41.51 16.11 8.73
C ALA A 854 42.09 14.71 8.45
N ASP A 855 43.20 14.63 7.69
CA ASP A 855 43.87 13.37 7.36
C ASP A 855 44.22 12.57 8.62
N ALA A 856 44.77 13.21 9.66
CA ALA A 856 45.11 12.52 10.91
C ALA A 856 43.91 11.82 11.57
N LYS A 857 42.71 12.42 11.49
CA LYS A 857 41.47 11.85 12.06
C LYS A 857 40.86 10.78 11.17
N PHE A 858 40.95 10.93 9.84
CA PHE A 858 40.54 9.90 8.89
C PHE A 858 41.46 8.67 8.95
N GLU A 859 42.78 8.86 9.03
CA GLU A 859 43.77 7.78 9.20
C GLU A 859 43.60 7.08 10.57
N GLU A 860 43.27 7.81 11.64
CA GLU A 860 42.94 7.21 12.93
C GLU A 860 41.62 6.43 12.93
N SER A 861 40.55 7.01 12.39
CA SER A 861 39.27 6.31 12.24
C SER A 861 39.43 5.05 11.39
N LEU A 862 40.13 5.14 10.26
CA LEU A 862 40.40 4.01 9.38
C LEU A 862 41.18 2.91 10.10
N ARG A 863 42.20 3.26 10.88
CA ARG A 863 42.99 2.31 11.69
C ARG A 863 42.12 1.56 12.71
N ILE A 864 41.18 2.25 13.36
CA ILE A 864 40.22 1.66 14.30
C ILE A 864 39.25 0.72 13.55
N CYS A 865 38.70 1.17 12.42
CA CYS A 865 37.84 0.36 11.55
C CYS A 865 38.55 -0.91 11.05
N GLU A 866 39.80 -0.82 10.59
CA GLU A 866 40.61 -1.94 10.14
C GLU A 866 40.91 -2.93 11.28
N ALA A 867 41.28 -2.44 12.47
CA ALA A 867 41.62 -3.27 13.62
C ALA A 867 40.40 -4.00 14.24
N ALA A 868 39.21 -3.39 14.18
CA ALA A 868 37.97 -3.93 14.74
C ALA A 868 37.03 -4.58 13.71
N GLY A 869 37.34 -4.47 12.40
CA GLY A 869 36.52 -5.01 11.32
C GLY A 869 35.28 -4.19 10.95
N PHE A 870 35.20 -2.92 11.36
CA PHE A 870 34.07 -2.03 11.06
C PHE A 870 34.13 -1.55 9.60
N ARG A 871 33.42 -2.23 8.71
CA ARG A 871 33.45 -1.95 7.26
C ARG A 871 32.65 -0.71 6.82
N ASP A 872 31.71 -0.24 7.63
CA ASP A 872 30.71 0.78 7.27
C ASP A 872 31.31 2.18 7.03
N HIS A 873 32.29 2.61 7.83
CA HIS A 873 32.92 3.93 7.67
C HIS A 873 34.28 3.91 6.92
N MET A 874 34.76 2.73 6.50
CA MET A 874 36.00 2.62 5.71
C MET A 874 35.92 3.34 4.35
N PRO A 875 34.83 3.26 3.55
CA PRO A 875 34.71 3.99 2.29
C PRO A 875 34.83 5.50 2.47
N GLN A 876 34.15 6.05 3.49
CA GLN A 876 34.11 7.48 3.75
C GLN A 876 35.46 8.05 4.20
N ASN A 877 36.19 7.33 5.06
CA ASN A 877 37.55 7.70 5.46
C ASN A 877 38.55 7.66 4.29
N LEU A 878 38.56 6.55 3.53
CA LEU A 878 39.43 6.41 2.36
C LEU A 878 39.11 7.44 1.27
N LEU A 879 37.83 7.73 1.04
CA LEU A 879 37.39 8.77 0.12
C LEU A 879 38.01 10.13 0.49
N TRP A 880 37.84 10.58 1.73
CA TRP A 880 38.30 11.92 2.10
C TRP A 880 39.82 12.05 2.18
N LEU A 881 40.53 10.98 2.49
CA LEU A 881 41.99 10.90 2.31
C LEU A 881 42.40 11.02 0.84
N GLY A 882 41.69 10.35 -0.08
CA GLY A 882 41.90 10.49 -1.52
C GLY A 882 41.59 11.91 -2.04
N ALA A 883 40.54 12.54 -1.53
CA ALA A 883 40.15 13.91 -1.87
C ALA A 883 41.14 14.97 -1.35
N ASN A 884 41.59 14.84 -0.10
CA ASN A 884 42.57 15.73 0.51
C ASN A 884 43.93 15.63 -0.21
N ALA A 885 44.37 14.41 -0.52
CA ALA A 885 45.55 14.17 -1.35
C ALA A 885 45.40 14.81 -2.75
N ASN A 886 44.23 14.69 -3.39
CA ASN A 886 43.95 15.34 -4.68
C ASN A 886 44.07 16.87 -4.60
N TRP A 887 43.50 17.51 -3.57
CA TRP A 887 43.56 18.97 -3.43
C TRP A 887 44.95 19.50 -3.10
N ARG A 888 45.75 18.76 -2.32
CA ARG A 888 47.16 19.11 -2.05
C ARG A 888 48.09 18.86 -3.25
N GLY A 889 47.67 18.06 -4.23
CA GLY A 889 48.46 17.70 -5.41
C GLY A 889 49.29 16.41 -5.25
N GLU A 890 48.95 15.57 -4.27
CA GLU A 890 49.56 14.27 -4.01
C GLU A 890 48.93 13.19 -4.92
N TRP A 891 48.94 13.41 -6.24
CA TRP A 891 48.09 12.66 -7.18
C TRP A 891 48.27 11.13 -7.11
N ALA A 892 49.47 10.63 -6.79
CA ALA A 892 49.72 9.21 -6.59
C ALA A 892 48.97 8.65 -5.37
N LYS A 893 49.10 9.27 -4.19
CA LYS A 893 48.31 8.93 -2.97
C LYS A 893 46.82 9.06 -3.28
N ALA A 894 46.42 10.08 -4.03
CA ALA A 894 45.02 10.28 -4.40
C ALA A 894 44.45 9.15 -5.28
N ILE A 895 45.16 8.73 -6.34
CA ILE A 895 44.73 7.63 -7.24
C ILE A 895 44.66 6.32 -6.48
N GLU A 896 45.70 5.97 -5.71
CA GLU A 896 45.75 4.73 -4.93
C GLU A 896 44.62 4.68 -3.90
N THR A 897 44.51 5.72 -3.06
CA THR A 897 43.52 5.77 -1.97
C THR A 897 42.10 5.83 -2.52
N SER A 898 41.85 6.55 -3.62
CA SER A 898 40.52 6.62 -4.24
C SER A 898 40.12 5.30 -4.91
N ARG A 899 41.06 4.57 -5.53
CA ARG A 899 40.79 3.22 -6.06
C ARG A 899 40.48 2.24 -4.92
N ARG A 900 41.22 2.32 -3.81
CA ARG A 900 40.94 1.54 -2.57
C ARG A 900 39.56 1.88 -1.99
N ALA A 901 39.22 3.17 -1.91
CA ALA A 901 37.91 3.64 -1.44
C ALA A 901 36.76 3.10 -2.29
N ALA A 902 36.88 3.17 -3.62
CA ALA A 902 35.86 2.66 -4.55
C ALA A 902 35.67 1.13 -4.43
N ALA A 903 36.75 0.36 -4.24
CA ALA A 903 36.67 -1.08 -4.05
C ALA A 903 35.92 -1.45 -2.76
N VAL A 904 36.27 -0.82 -1.62
CA VAL A 904 35.58 -1.06 -0.34
C VAL A 904 34.14 -0.56 -0.38
N ALA A 905 33.86 0.55 -1.08
CA ALA A 905 32.51 1.05 -1.30
C ALA A 905 31.62 0.03 -2.03
N VAL A 906 32.15 -0.65 -3.05
CA VAL A 906 31.43 -1.74 -3.76
C VAL A 906 31.20 -2.95 -2.85
N GLU A 907 32.17 -3.34 -2.00
CA GLU A 907 32.02 -4.43 -1.02
C GLU A 907 30.92 -4.17 0.03
N VAL A 908 30.59 -2.91 0.34
CA VAL A 908 29.53 -2.54 1.31
C VAL A 908 28.29 -1.91 0.66
N HIS A 909 28.21 -1.95 -0.68
CA HIS A 909 27.14 -1.38 -1.49
C HIS A 909 26.90 0.14 -1.32
N ASP A 910 27.93 0.89 -0.89
CA ASP A 910 27.91 2.36 -0.84
C ASP A 910 28.13 2.97 -2.24
N GLY A 911 27.05 3.02 -3.00
CA GLY A 911 27.03 3.63 -4.33
C GLY A 911 27.28 5.15 -4.37
N LEU A 912 27.37 5.84 -3.21
CA LEU A 912 27.68 7.27 -3.12
C LEU A 912 29.19 7.49 -2.96
N SER A 913 29.83 6.81 -2.01
CA SER A 913 31.28 6.88 -1.82
C SER A 913 32.04 6.32 -3.02
N GLU A 914 31.50 5.31 -3.72
CA GLU A 914 32.06 4.82 -4.98
C GLU A 914 32.16 5.94 -6.04
N LEU A 915 31.05 6.65 -6.31
CA LEU A 915 31.00 7.72 -7.31
C LEU A 915 31.91 8.90 -6.94
N PHE A 916 31.94 9.29 -5.66
CA PHE A 916 32.89 10.30 -5.18
C PHE A 916 34.34 9.85 -5.44
N SER A 917 34.69 8.63 -5.03
CA SER A 917 36.05 8.11 -5.13
C SER A 917 36.54 8.02 -6.57
N LEU A 918 35.74 7.44 -7.47
CA LEU A 918 36.08 7.37 -8.89
C LEU A 918 36.21 8.77 -9.51
N SER A 919 35.44 9.77 -9.06
CA SER A 919 35.58 11.15 -9.52
C SER A 919 36.92 11.80 -9.12
N PHE A 920 37.45 11.51 -7.91
CA PHE A 920 38.77 11.99 -7.49
C PHE A 920 39.93 11.24 -8.16
N ALA A 921 39.77 9.94 -8.42
CA ALA A 921 40.73 9.18 -9.23
C ALA A 921 40.82 9.76 -10.66
N CYS A 922 39.68 10.03 -11.29
CA CYS A 922 39.57 10.67 -12.60
C CYS A 922 40.28 12.04 -12.67
N ILE A 923 39.98 12.95 -11.74
CA ILE A 923 40.64 14.28 -11.68
C ILE A 923 42.15 14.13 -11.53
N SER A 924 42.60 13.19 -10.69
CA SER A 924 44.03 12.94 -10.47
C SER A 924 44.74 12.40 -11.72
N HIS A 925 44.12 11.47 -12.46
CA HIS A 925 44.65 10.97 -13.73
C HIS A 925 44.79 12.07 -14.79
N ILE A 926 43.77 12.92 -14.94
CA ILE A 926 43.81 14.07 -15.86
C ILE A 926 44.92 15.05 -15.45
N ALA A 927 45.10 15.30 -14.15
CA ALA A 927 46.15 16.20 -13.65
C ALA A 927 47.56 15.72 -14.02
N ILE A 928 47.88 14.43 -13.87
CA ILE A 928 49.20 13.88 -14.27
C ILE A 928 49.32 13.59 -15.79
N GLY A 929 48.29 13.90 -16.57
CA GLY A 929 48.28 13.72 -18.03
C GLY A 929 48.06 12.28 -18.50
N GLU A 930 47.62 11.35 -17.65
CA GLU A 930 47.18 9.99 -18.06
C GLU A 930 45.73 10.07 -18.56
N TYR A 931 45.55 10.73 -19.72
CA TYR A 931 44.25 11.17 -20.21
C TYR A 931 43.32 10.02 -20.61
N ALA A 932 43.87 8.88 -21.07
CA ALA A 932 43.06 7.72 -21.47
C ALA A 932 42.38 7.06 -20.25
N GLU A 933 43.14 6.81 -19.19
CA GLU A 933 42.66 6.30 -17.90
C GLU A 933 41.70 7.29 -17.23
N GLY A 934 41.99 8.60 -17.34
CA GLY A 934 41.12 9.66 -16.85
C GLY A 934 39.75 9.64 -17.52
N LEU A 935 39.70 9.66 -18.86
CA LEU A 935 38.45 9.61 -19.63
C LEU A 935 37.70 8.28 -19.47
N ALA A 936 38.39 7.14 -19.46
CA ALA A 936 37.76 5.84 -19.22
C ALA A 936 37.05 5.81 -17.85
N THR A 937 37.74 6.27 -16.80
CA THR A 937 37.17 6.42 -15.45
C THR A 937 35.99 7.41 -15.45
N LEU A 938 36.12 8.55 -16.14
CA LEU A 938 35.06 9.56 -16.23
C LEU A 938 33.79 8.98 -16.86
N HIS A 939 33.90 8.35 -18.03
CA HIS A 939 32.76 7.80 -18.76
C HIS A 939 32.10 6.63 -18.03
N GLU A 940 32.87 5.76 -17.36
CA GLU A 940 32.29 4.71 -16.51
C GLU A 940 31.52 5.32 -15.32
N THR A 941 32.10 6.30 -14.63
CA THR A 941 31.46 6.95 -13.48
C THR A 941 30.23 7.75 -13.90
N LEU A 942 30.27 8.40 -15.06
CA LEU A 942 29.14 9.15 -15.62
C LEU A 942 28.00 8.20 -16.03
N ARG A 943 28.31 7.04 -16.62
CA ARG A 943 27.31 5.98 -16.86
C ARG A 943 26.69 5.52 -15.53
N LYS A 944 27.48 5.18 -14.51
CA LYS A 944 26.95 4.80 -13.18
C LYS A 944 26.10 5.92 -12.56
N ALA A 945 26.43 7.19 -12.80
CA ALA A 945 25.64 8.34 -12.35
C ALA A 945 24.33 8.52 -13.13
N HIS A 946 24.25 8.11 -14.40
CA HIS A 946 22.98 8.04 -15.14
C HIS A 946 22.14 6.82 -14.71
N ASP A 947 22.75 5.64 -14.61
CA ASP A 947 22.08 4.40 -14.18
C ASP A 947 21.46 4.55 -12.77
N ARG A 948 22.14 5.27 -11.87
CA ARG A 948 21.67 5.61 -10.51
C ARG A 948 20.84 6.90 -10.42
N ASN A 949 20.50 7.53 -11.56
CA ASN A 949 19.76 8.80 -11.65
C ASN A 949 20.34 9.95 -10.78
N ASN A 950 21.65 9.95 -10.53
CA ASN A 950 22.30 10.89 -9.62
C ASN A 950 22.72 12.18 -10.35
N ALA A 951 21.83 13.16 -10.35
CA ALA A 951 22.02 14.44 -11.04
C ALA A 951 23.22 15.27 -10.50
N PHE A 952 23.61 15.11 -9.22
CA PHE A 952 24.80 15.76 -8.68
C PHE A 952 26.07 15.25 -9.37
N PHE A 953 26.24 13.93 -9.49
CA PHE A 953 27.40 13.36 -10.17
C PHE A 953 27.40 13.60 -11.67
N GLN A 954 26.25 13.56 -12.33
CA GLN A 954 26.12 13.97 -13.73
C GLN A 954 26.68 15.40 -13.91
N GLY A 955 26.20 16.38 -13.12
CA GLY A 955 26.71 17.75 -13.17
C GLY A 955 28.19 17.89 -12.82
N ARG A 956 28.67 17.23 -11.75
CA ARG A 956 30.08 17.27 -11.33
C ARG A 956 31.02 16.69 -12.40
N LEU A 957 30.67 15.57 -13.01
CA LEU A 957 31.51 14.89 -14.01
C LEU A 957 31.48 15.61 -15.36
N THR A 958 30.34 16.18 -15.79
CA THR A 958 30.28 17.06 -16.96
C THR A 958 31.18 18.30 -16.81
N ASN A 959 31.26 18.90 -15.61
CA ASN A 959 32.22 19.98 -15.33
C ASN A 959 33.69 19.49 -15.28
N THR A 960 33.96 18.29 -14.74
CA THR A 960 35.31 17.69 -14.83
C THR A 960 35.72 17.42 -16.29
N LEU A 961 34.78 16.98 -17.15
CA LEU A 961 35.02 16.83 -18.58
C LEU A 961 35.25 18.18 -19.26
N GLY A 962 34.49 19.22 -18.88
CA GLY A 962 34.74 20.59 -19.31
C GLY A 962 36.18 21.04 -18.97
N TRP A 963 36.62 20.84 -17.73
CA TRP A 963 38.00 21.12 -17.30
C TRP A 963 39.06 20.33 -18.09
N PHE A 964 38.82 19.05 -18.40
CA PHE A 964 39.70 18.25 -19.26
C PHE A 964 39.92 18.90 -20.64
N TYR A 965 38.85 19.40 -21.28
CA TYR A 965 38.97 20.11 -22.55
C TYR A 965 39.69 21.47 -22.40
N GLN A 966 39.61 22.16 -21.26
CA GLN A 966 40.37 23.40 -20.99
C GLN A 966 41.89 23.15 -20.88
N GLU A 967 42.31 22.09 -20.18
CA GLU A 967 43.74 21.74 -20.05
C GLU A 967 44.37 21.43 -21.43
N LEU A 968 43.56 20.89 -22.36
CA LEU A 968 43.95 20.58 -23.75
C LEU A 968 43.64 21.69 -24.77
N GLY A 969 42.99 22.78 -24.37
CA GLY A 969 42.78 23.98 -25.20
C GLY A 969 41.53 24.01 -26.08
N ASP A 970 40.62 23.03 -26.00
CA ASP A 970 39.30 23.14 -26.65
C ASP A 970 38.31 23.87 -25.73
N PHE A 971 38.51 25.19 -25.62
CA PHE A 971 37.64 26.06 -24.84
C PHE A 971 36.20 26.12 -25.37
N ARG A 972 35.96 25.79 -26.65
CA ARG A 972 34.60 25.72 -27.20
C ARG A 972 33.86 24.54 -26.59
N ARG A 973 34.47 23.34 -26.64
CA ARG A 973 33.86 22.13 -26.06
C ARG A 973 33.78 22.20 -24.54
N ALA A 974 34.78 22.79 -23.89
CA ALA A 974 34.74 23.10 -22.47
C ALA A 974 33.54 23.97 -22.09
N HIS A 975 33.33 25.09 -22.78
CA HIS A 975 32.24 26.03 -22.50
C HIS A 975 30.85 25.41 -22.65
N GLU A 976 30.63 24.54 -23.65
CA GLU A 976 29.39 23.78 -23.80
C GLU A 976 29.08 22.92 -22.57
N LEU A 977 30.07 22.13 -22.12
CA LEU A 977 29.96 21.21 -20.99
C LEU A 977 29.85 21.95 -19.66
N ASN A 978 30.64 23.02 -19.46
CA ASN A 978 30.54 23.85 -18.27
C ASN A 978 29.16 24.53 -18.20
N ARG A 979 28.59 25.03 -19.32
CA ARG A 979 27.23 25.59 -19.34
C ARG A 979 26.16 24.53 -19.03
N GLU A 980 26.27 23.34 -19.60
CA GLU A 980 25.35 22.23 -19.29
C GLU A 980 25.36 21.88 -17.80
N SER A 981 26.56 21.80 -17.20
CA SER A 981 26.75 21.58 -15.77
C SER A 981 26.18 22.73 -14.92
N LEU A 982 26.44 23.99 -15.29
CA LEU A 982 25.89 25.18 -14.63
C LEU A 982 24.36 25.16 -14.60
N ASP A 983 23.72 24.93 -15.75
CA ASP A 983 22.27 24.90 -15.85
C ASP A 983 21.66 23.68 -15.15
N LEU A 984 22.35 22.54 -15.11
CA LEU A 984 21.95 21.40 -14.28
C LEU A 984 22.04 21.73 -12.79
N GLY A 985 23.16 22.30 -12.33
CA GLY A 985 23.37 22.73 -10.94
C GLY A 985 22.29 23.69 -10.46
N ARG A 986 21.87 24.63 -11.32
CA ARG A 986 20.73 25.53 -11.09
C ARG A 986 19.40 24.79 -10.95
N ARG A 987 19.10 23.87 -11.87
CA ARG A 987 17.86 23.06 -11.84
C ARG A 987 17.73 22.18 -10.59
N ILE A 988 18.85 21.70 -10.04
CA ILE A 988 18.87 20.88 -8.82
C ILE A 988 19.24 21.68 -7.55
N HIS A 989 19.27 23.01 -7.64
CA HIS A 989 19.63 23.94 -6.56
C HIS A 989 20.94 23.61 -5.81
N ASN A 990 21.93 23.04 -6.52
CA ASN A 990 23.19 22.59 -5.94
C ASN A 990 24.34 23.56 -6.28
N SER A 991 24.70 24.40 -5.31
CA SER A 991 25.79 25.38 -5.44
C SER A 991 27.15 24.76 -5.78
N ASN A 992 27.41 23.49 -5.44
CA ASN A 992 28.71 22.86 -5.68
C ASN A 992 28.92 22.52 -7.17
N VAL A 993 27.88 22.03 -7.84
CA VAL A 993 27.84 21.90 -9.29
C VAL A 993 27.90 23.27 -9.96
N GLU A 994 26.99 24.19 -9.60
CA GLU A 994 26.89 25.52 -10.23
C GLU A 994 28.17 26.36 -10.11
N ILE A 995 28.72 26.53 -8.91
CA ILE A 995 29.90 27.40 -8.70
C ILE A 995 31.13 26.82 -9.39
N SER A 996 31.35 25.50 -9.31
CA SER A 996 32.50 24.86 -9.97
C SER A 996 32.43 25.01 -11.50
N ALA A 997 31.23 25.07 -12.08
CA ALA A 997 31.02 25.32 -13.50
C ALA A 997 31.20 26.80 -13.88
N ALA A 998 30.66 27.73 -13.10
CA ALA A 998 30.78 29.18 -13.34
C ALA A 998 32.24 29.67 -13.29
N ILE A 999 33.05 29.14 -12.36
CA ILE A 999 34.48 29.44 -12.28
C ILE A 999 35.21 29.06 -13.57
N ASN A 1000 34.92 27.88 -14.13
CA ASN A 1000 35.52 27.43 -15.38
C ASN A 1000 35.04 28.26 -16.58
N ILE A 1001 33.77 28.68 -16.61
CA ILE A 1001 33.23 29.59 -17.65
C ILE A 1001 33.95 30.95 -17.64
N GLY A 1002 34.40 31.43 -16.48
CA GLY A 1002 35.24 32.62 -16.38
C GLY A 1002 36.55 32.48 -17.17
N LEU A 1003 37.20 31.31 -17.11
CA LEU A 1003 38.39 31.00 -17.92
C LEU A 1003 38.04 30.81 -19.41
N ASP A 1004 36.91 30.18 -19.73
CA ASP A 1004 36.46 30.02 -21.13
C ASP A 1004 36.28 31.40 -21.82
N TYR A 1005 35.67 32.38 -21.15
CA TYR A 1005 35.55 33.74 -21.67
C TYR A 1005 36.90 34.44 -21.88
N LEU A 1006 37.89 34.17 -21.02
CA LEU A 1006 39.22 34.78 -21.14
C LEU A 1006 39.95 34.28 -22.40
N GLU A 1007 39.90 32.98 -22.68
CA GLU A 1007 40.52 32.37 -23.87
C GLU A 1007 39.73 32.63 -25.16
N PHE A 1008 38.46 33.03 -25.09
CA PHE A 1008 37.73 33.65 -26.20
C PHE A 1008 38.13 35.13 -26.45
N GLY A 1009 39.03 35.70 -25.63
CA GLY A 1009 39.46 37.10 -25.71
C GLY A 1009 38.50 38.09 -25.04
N GLU A 1010 37.44 37.61 -24.38
CA GLU A 1010 36.42 38.43 -23.73
C GLU A 1010 36.80 38.80 -22.27
N ALA A 1011 38.04 39.25 -22.06
CA ALA A 1011 38.63 39.42 -20.72
C ALA A 1011 37.78 40.28 -19.75
N ALA A 1012 37.14 41.35 -20.23
CA ALA A 1012 36.25 42.18 -19.40
C ALA A 1012 34.97 41.44 -18.95
N ARG A 1013 34.47 40.48 -19.75
CA ARG A 1013 33.35 39.60 -19.39
C ARG A 1013 33.81 38.51 -18.41
N ALA A 1014 35.03 38.00 -18.57
CA ALA A 1014 35.65 37.08 -17.62
C ALA A 1014 35.76 37.71 -16.22
N VAL A 1015 36.28 38.95 -16.12
CA VAL A 1015 36.35 39.71 -14.86
C VAL A 1015 34.97 39.80 -14.20
N GLY A 1016 33.97 40.39 -14.87
CA GLY A 1016 32.64 40.59 -14.26
C GLY A 1016 31.93 39.28 -13.87
N HIS A 1017 32.13 38.21 -14.65
CA HIS A 1017 31.56 36.89 -14.31
C HIS A 1017 32.24 36.24 -13.10
N LEU A 1018 33.56 36.41 -12.95
CA LEU A 1018 34.32 35.91 -11.82
C LEU A 1018 34.08 36.73 -10.54
N GLU A 1019 33.86 38.04 -10.64
CA GLU A 1019 33.41 38.90 -9.53
C GLU A 1019 32.00 38.55 -9.04
N GLU A 1020 31.05 38.32 -9.96
CA GLU A 1020 29.72 37.79 -9.62
C GLU A 1020 29.85 36.42 -8.93
N THR A 1021 30.66 35.52 -9.50
CA THR A 1021 30.87 34.17 -8.96
C THR A 1021 31.52 34.21 -7.57
N LEU A 1022 32.50 35.08 -7.33
CA LEU A 1022 33.07 35.31 -6.00
C LEU A 1022 32.03 35.85 -5.02
N THR A 1023 31.21 36.83 -5.42
CA THR A 1023 30.12 37.35 -4.60
C THR A 1023 29.15 36.24 -4.19
N ARG A 1024 28.91 35.27 -5.07
CA ARG A 1024 28.09 34.08 -4.80
C ARG A 1024 28.82 33.03 -3.94
N VAL A 1025 30.14 32.84 -4.07
CA VAL A 1025 30.98 32.04 -3.16
C VAL A 1025 30.98 32.62 -1.74
N GLU A 1026 30.92 33.95 -1.60
CA GLU A 1026 30.93 34.61 -0.30
C GLU A 1026 29.55 34.63 0.37
N LYS A 1027 28.46 34.78 -0.42
CA LYS A 1027 27.07 34.85 0.06
C LYS A 1027 26.36 33.49 0.17
N PHE A 1028 26.62 32.58 -0.75
CA PHE A 1028 25.95 31.27 -0.89
C PHE A 1028 26.95 30.10 -0.91
N GLY A 1029 28.18 30.34 -0.44
CA GLY A 1029 29.23 29.33 -0.35
C GLY A 1029 28.83 28.17 0.56
N TYR A 1030 28.32 27.09 -0.06
CA TYR A 1030 28.23 25.72 0.44
C TYR A 1030 29.37 25.46 1.44
N GLY A 1031 29.01 25.18 2.69
CA GLY A 1031 29.93 25.36 3.81
C GLY A 1031 31.25 24.61 3.63
N ALA A 1032 31.18 23.43 3.00
CA ALA A 1032 32.26 22.48 2.99
C ALA A 1032 33.54 22.86 2.25
N HIS A 1033 33.50 23.69 1.20
CA HIS A 1033 34.72 23.96 0.39
C HIS A 1033 34.82 25.40 -0.13
N ARG A 1034 34.34 26.40 0.64
CA ARG A 1034 34.46 27.82 0.26
C ARG A 1034 35.91 28.23 -0.03
N TRP A 1035 36.87 27.68 0.73
CA TRP A 1035 38.30 27.89 0.50
C TRP A 1035 38.71 27.51 -0.93
N ARG A 1036 38.29 26.33 -1.42
CA ARG A 1036 38.63 25.79 -2.76
C ARG A 1036 38.16 26.71 -3.87
N TRP A 1037 36.94 27.22 -3.79
CA TRP A 1037 36.41 28.13 -4.81
C TRP A 1037 37.03 29.52 -4.74
N THR A 1038 37.42 30.00 -3.55
CA THR A 1038 38.00 31.35 -3.39
C THR A 1038 39.39 31.43 -4.04
N ILE A 1039 40.39 30.67 -3.60
CA ILE A 1039 40.94 29.59 -4.46
C ILE A 1039 41.03 29.86 -5.97
N HIS A 1040 40.32 28.98 -6.69
CA HIS A 1040 40.26 28.94 -8.13
C HIS A 1040 39.79 30.28 -8.74
N ALA A 1041 38.76 30.91 -8.16
CA ALA A 1041 38.12 32.09 -8.74
C ALA A 1041 39.00 33.35 -8.63
N THR A 1042 39.74 33.53 -7.52
CA THR A 1042 40.70 34.63 -7.38
C THR A 1042 41.92 34.45 -8.30
N ALA A 1043 42.39 33.21 -8.49
CA ALA A 1043 43.47 32.92 -9.44
C ALA A 1043 43.06 33.25 -10.90
N TYR A 1044 41.88 32.81 -11.36
CA TYR A 1044 41.41 33.16 -12.71
C TYR A 1044 41.00 34.64 -12.84
N LEU A 1045 40.55 35.29 -11.76
CA LEU A 1045 40.27 36.73 -11.77
C LEU A 1045 41.57 37.54 -11.91
N ALA A 1046 42.67 37.11 -11.27
CA ALA A 1046 43.98 37.73 -11.47
C ALA A 1046 44.44 37.62 -12.95
N GLU A 1047 44.26 36.46 -13.56
CA GLU A 1047 44.59 36.19 -14.96
C GLU A 1047 43.76 37.06 -15.92
N ALA A 1048 42.46 37.22 -15.64
CA ALA A 1048 41.57 38.09 -16.41
C ALA A 1048 41.86 39.59 -16.23
N LEU A 1049 42.17 40.03 -15.00
CA LEU A 1049 42.55 41.42 -14.71
C LEU A 1049 43.86 41.80 -15.42
N LEU A 1050 44.86 40.91 -15.40
CA LEU A 1050 46.12 41.10 -16.12
C LEU A 1050 45.89 41.25 -17.63
N ALA A 1051 45.00 40.44 -18.22
CA ALA A 1051 44.61 40.55 -19.62
C ALA A 1051 43.87 41.87 -19.94
N THR A 1052 43.08 42.41 -19.01
CA THR A 1052 42.49 43.77 -19.12
C THR A 1052 43.51 44.90 -18.90
N ARG A 1053 44.79 44.58 -18.63
CA ARG A 1053 45.89 45.50 -18.31
C ARG A 1053 45.77 46.20 -16.95
N ASP A 1054 45.15 45.54 -15.97
CA ASP A 1054 45.24 45.93 -14.56
C ASP A 1054 46.17 44.98 -13.79
N PRO A 1055 47.50 45.22 -13.80
CA PRO A 1055 48.44 44.43 -13.01
C PRO A 1055 48.29 44.65 -11.50
N ALA A 1056 47.70 45.77 -11.07
CA ALA A 1056 47.54 46.08 -9.64
C ALA A 1056 46.37 45.30 -9.03
N GLY A 1057 45.22 45.28 -9.69
CA GLY A 1057 44.11 44.39 -9.33
C GLY A 1057 44.48 42.91 -9.47
N ALA A 1058 45.23 42.55 -10.52
CA ALA A 1058 45.75 41.20 -10.69
C ALA A 1058 46.65 40.75 -9.52
N LEU A 1059 47.57 41.62 -9.06
CA LEU A 1059 48.44 41.34 -7.92
C LEU A 1059 47.64 41.07 -6.64
N VAL A 1060 46.65 41.91 -6.33
CA VAL A 1060 45.80 41.73 -5.14
C VAL A 1060 45.06 40.39 -5.15
N GLN A 1061 44.53 39.95 -6.29
CA GLN A 1061 43.84 38.66 -6.38
C GLN A 1061 44.81 37.47 -6.43
N ALA A 1062 46.00 37.62 -7.02
CA ALA A 1062 47.04 36.58 -7.03
C ALA A 1062 47.63 36.34 -5.63
N GLU A 1063 47.89 37.40 -4.85
CA GLU A 1063 48.34 37.30 -3.47
C GLU A 1063 47.26 36.71 -2.55
N ARG A 1064 45.99 37.10 -2.76
CA ARG A 1064 44.83 36.50 -2.07
C ARG A 1064 44.71 34.99 -2.35
N ALA A 1065 44.86 34.58 -3.60
CA ALA A 1065 44.85 33.18 -4.01
C ALA A 1065 46.03 32.40 -3.41
N LEU A 1066 47.25 32.97 -3.47
CA LEU A 1066 48.48 32.37 -2.96
C LEU A 1066 48.43 32.13 -1.44
N ALA A 1067 47.97 33.12 -0.67
CA ALA A 1067 47.85 33.01 0.78
C ALA A 1067 46.90 31.88 1.20
N GLN A 1068 45.75 31.75 0.52
CA GLN A 1068 44.80 30.67 0.76
C GLN A 1068 45.30 29.31 0.28
N ALA A 1069 46.01 29.26 -0.85
CA ALA A 1069 46.61 28.02 -1.37
C ALA A 1069 47.71 27.50 -0.44
N HIS A 1070 48.54 28.38 0.15
CA HIS A 1070 49.48 27.99 1.20
C HIS A 1070 48.79 27.50 2.47
N ALA A 1071 47.79 28.23 2.98
CA ALA A 1071 47.08 27.86 4.21
C ALA A 1071 46.36 26.50 4.15
N THR A 1072 46.02 26.04 2.94
CA THR A 1072 45.34 24.75 2.69
C THR A 1072 46.26 23.68 2.09
N GLY A 1073 47.53 24.00 1.83
CA GLY A 1073 48.48 23.09 1.18
C GLY A 1073 48.19 22.77 -0.30
N CYS A 1074 47.36 23.57 -0.99
CA CYS A 1074 46.91 23.31 -2.35
C CYS A 1074 48.00 23.63 -3.41
N MET A 1075 49.03 22.80 -3.49
CA MET A 1075 50.26 23.12 -4.23
C MET A 1075 50.07 23.36 -5.74
N LYS A 1076 49.04 22.78 -6.39
CA LYS A 1076 48.65 23.16 -7.78
C LYS A 1076 48.43 24.67 -7.90
N TYR A 1077 47.73 25.26 -6.94
CA TYR A 1077 47.39 26.68 -6.96
C TYR A 1077 48.52 27.56 -6.41
N VAL A 1078 49.34 27.08 -5.47
CA VAL A 1078 50.59 27.77 -5.08
C VAL A 1078 51.48 27.96 -6.33
N GLY A 1079 51.69 26.90 -7.12
CA GLY A 1079 52.44 26.96 -8.37
C GLY A 1079 51.82 27.90 -9.42
N LYS A 1080 50.50 27.82 -9.65
CA LYS A 1080 49.78 28.72 -10.59
C LYS A 1080 49.84 30.17 -10.14
N CYS A 1081 49.79 30.46 -8.84
CA CYS A 1081 49.90 31.84 -8.33
C CYS A 1081 51.32 32.40 -8.50
N HIS A 1082 52.37 31.62 -8.25
CA HIS A 1082 53.74 32.04 -8.61
C HIS A 1082 53.90 32.28 -10.12
N ALA A 1083 53.25 31.48 -10.98
CA ALA A 1083 53.26 31.74 -12.42
C ALA A 1083 52.60 33.09 -12.77
N LEU A 1084 51.43 33.37 -12.18
CA LEU A 1084 50.72 34.66 -12.35
C LEU A 1084 51.53 35.84 -11.80
N LEU A 1085 52.18 35.71 -10.63
CA LEU A 1085 53.09 36.74 -10.09
C LEU A 1085 54.28 36.98 -11.02
N GLY A 1086 54.79 35.94 -11.68
CA GLY A 1086 55.79 36.05 -12.74
C GLY A 1086 55.31 36.83 -13.95
N GLU A 1087 54.08 36.58 -14.43
CA GLU A 1087 53.48 37.31 -15.55
C GLU A 1087 53.14 38.77 -15.21
N ILE A 1088 52.70 39.04 -13.98
CA ILE A 1088 52.53 40.40 -13.45
C ILE A 1088 53.89 41.12 -13.43
N ALA A 1089 54.95 40.46 -12.95
CA ALA A 1089 56.31 41.02 -12.96
C ALA A 1089 56.84 41.28 -14.39
N LEU A 1090 56.44 40.49 -15.39
CA LEU A 1090 56.73 40.77 -16.80
C LEU A 1090 55.97 42.01 -17.31
N ALA A 1091 54.70 42.19 -16.94
CA ALA A 1091 53.94 43.40 -17.26
C ALA A 1091 54.53 44.65 -16.58
N GLU A 1092 55.05 44.52 -15.35
CA GLU A 1092 55.84 45.53 -14.62
C GLU A 1092 57.25 45.77 -15.22
N ARG A 1093 57.68 44.94 -16.18
CA ARG A 1093 59.05 44.90 -16.76
C ARG A 1093 60.16 44.56 -15.75
N ASN A 1094 59.82 43.88 -14.66
CA ASN A 1094 60.74 43.40 -13.64
C ASN A 1094 61.18 41.96 -13.93
N SER A 1095 62.07 41.79 -14.92
CA SER A 1095 62.56 40.48 -15.36
C SER A 1095 63.26 39.67 -14.24
N SER A 1096 63.80 40.33 -13.21
CA SER A 1096 64.40 39.64 -12.07
C SER A 1096 63.36 38.95 -11.21
N ARG A 1097 62.29 39.67 -10.81
CA ARG A 1097 61.14 39.11 -10.09
C ARG A 1097 60.43 38.05 -10.93
N ALA A 1098 60.29 38.27 -12.24
CA ALA A 1098 59.70 37.31 -13.15
C ALA A 1098 60.47 35.97 -13.17
N ILE A 1099 61.80 35.99 -13.30
CA ILE A 1099 62.64 34.77 -13.23
C ILE A 1099 62.49 34.07 -11.87
N GLU A 1100 62.47 34.82 -10.77
CA GLU A 1100 62.32 34.27 -9.41
C GLU A 1100 60.98 33.53 -9.22
N GLU A 1101 59.86 34.17 -9.55
CA GLU A 1101 58.53 33.57 -9.37
C GLU A 1101 58.24 32.45 -10.38
N LEU A 1102 58.68 32.59 -11.64
CA LEU A 1102 58.54 31.52 -12.65
C LEU A 1102 59.40 30.29 -12.30
N SER A 1103 60.56 30.49 -11.67
CA SER A 1103 61.39 29.40 -11.15
C SER A 1103 60.70 28.67 -9.98
N ARG A 1104 60.05 29.40 -9.06
CA ARG A 1104 59.22 28.80 -8.00
C ARG A 1104 58.05 28.00 -8.59
N ALA A 1105 57.33 28.58 -9.56
CA ALA A 1105 56.22 27.92 -10.23
C ALA A 1105 56.65 26.61 -10.91
N LEU A 1106 57.77 26.62 -11.65
CA LEU A 1106 58.32 25.44 -12.30
C LEU A 1106 58.79 24.38 -11.30
N GLY A 1107 59.46 24.79 -10.22
CA GLY A 1107 59.89 23.90 -9.14
C GLY A 1107 58.71 23.15 -8.50
N ILE A 1108 57.66 23.89 -8.13
CA ILE A 1108 56.43 23.32 -7.56
C ILE A 1108 55.72 22.41 -8.56
N ALA A 1109 55.55 22.85 -9.82
CA ALA A 1109 54.89 22.07 -10.86
C ALA A 1109 55.56 20.70 -11.08
N ARG A 1110 56.89 20.66 -11.05
CA ARG A 1110 57.68 19.42 -11.14
C ARG A 1110 57.61 18.59 -9.86
N GLN A 1111 57.63 19.21 -8.68
CA GLN A 1111 57.50 18.51 -7.39
C GLN A 1111 56.17 17.74 -7.31
N ILE A 1112 55.07 18.34 -7.76
CA ILE A 1112 53.75 17.69 -7.77
C ILE A 1112 53.46 16.91 -9.05
N GLY A 1113 54.41 16.78 -9.98
CA GLY A 1113 54.21 16.05 -11.23
C GLY A 1113 53.04 16.57 -12.09
N TYR A 1114 52.82 17.89 -12.15
CA TYR A 1114 51.75 18.50 -12.95
C TYR A 1114 52.30 19.02 -14.29
N PRO A 1115 52.22 18.24 -15.38
CA PRO A 1115 52.89 18.55 -16.66
C PRO A 1115 52.35 19.82 -17.35
N VAL A 1116 51.07 20.16 -17.22
CA VAL A 1116 50.48 21.34 -17.88
C VAL A 1116 51.10 22.63 -17.35
N LEU A 1117 51.16 22.81 -16.02
CA LEU A 1117 51.87 23.95 -15.43
C LEU A 1117 53.39 23.87 -15.65
N THR A 1118 53.96 22.66 -15.73
CA THR A 1118 55.41 22.47 -15.97
C THR A 1118 55.83 23.06 -17.31
N TRP A 1119 55.12 22.78 -18.41
CA TRP A 1119 55.49 23.35 -19.71
C TRP A 1119 55.19 24.85 -19.79
N GLN A 1120 54.09 25.32 -19.19
CA GLN A 1120 53.73 26.73 -19.15
C GLN A 1120 54.78 27.58 -18.41
N ALA A 1121 55.16 27.16 -17.20
CA ALA A 1121 56.18 27.86 -16.40
C ALA A 1121 57.56 27.79 -17.07
N ALA A 1122 57.96 26.64 -17.61
CA ALA A 1122 59.23 26.49 -18.32
C ALA A 1122 59.30 27.35 -19.59
N HIS A 1123 58.22 27.45 -20.37
CA HIS A 1123 58.15 28.31 -21.56
C HIS A 1123 58.29 29.80 -21.19
N ARG A 1124 57.53 30.28 -20.19
CA ARG A 1124 57.61 31.68 -19.73
C ARG A 1124 58.98 32.03 -19.13
N LEU A 1125 59.55 31.12 -18.33
CA LEU A 1125 60.88 31.27 -17.75
C LEU A 1125 61.94 31.37 -18.85
N ALA A 1126 61.94 30.43 -19.79
CA ALA A 1126 62.85 30.42 -20.93
C ALA A 1126 62.76 31.71 -21.78
N GLY A 1127 61.56 32.24 -22.01
CA GLY A 1127 61.37 33.50 -22.73
C GLY A 1127 62.01 34.68 -22.00
N THR A 1128 61.80 34.75 -20.67
CA THR A 1128 62.37 35.81 -19.83
C THR A 1128 63.89 35.72 -19.75
N GLU A 1129 64.43 34.52 -19.57
CA GLU A 1129 65.87 34.23 -19.55
C GLU A 1129 66.53 34.56 -20.90
N TRP A 1130 65.82 34.27 -22.00
CA TRP A 1130 66.26 34.62 -23.34
C TRP A 1130 66.33 36.14 -23.56
N GLU A 1131 65.39 36.91 -23.02
CA GLU A 1131 65.42 38.38 -23.09
C GLU A 1131 66.57 38.99 -22.28
N VAL A 1132 66.86 38.48 -21.07
CA VAL A 1132 67.99 38.96 -20.25
C VAL A 1132 69.36 38.35 -20.63
N GLY A 1133 69.42 37.53 -21.69
CA GLY A 1133 70.67 37.00 -22.26
C GLY A 1133 71.20 35.71 -21.63
N LYS A 1134 70.47 35.07 -20.71
CA LYS A 1134 70.79 33.76 -20.12
C LYS A 1134 70.51 32.62 -21.12
N ARG A 1135 71.35 32.50 -22.15
CA ARG A 1135 71.15 31.57 -23.28
C ARG A 1135 71.04 30.10 -22.86
N ASP A 1136 71.90 29.64 -21.96
CA ASP A 1136 71.97 28.23 -21.56
C ASP A 1136 70.76 27.82 -20.69
N ASP A 1137 70.41 28.64 -19.68
CA ASP A 1137 69.20 28.47 -18.86
C ASP A 1137 67.95 28.43 -19.76
N ALA A 1138 67.83 29.41 -20.66
CA ALA A 1138 66.71 29.53 -21.59
C ALA A 1138 66.59 28.32 -22.53
N PHE A 1139 67.71 27.77 -23.03
CA PHE A 1139 67.69 26.56 -23.85
C PHE A 1139 67.24 25.34 -23.03
N ALA A 1140 67.73 25.19 -21.79
CA ALA A 1140 67.35 24.09 -20.92
C ALA A 1140 65.84 24.11 -20.58
N HIS A 1141 65.30 25.28 -20.25
CA HIS A 1141 63.88 25.45 -19.95
C HIS A 1141 62.98 25.37 -21.20
N ALA A 1142 63.40 25.92 -22.35
CA ALA A 1142 62.65 25.78 -23.60
C ALA A 1142 62.57 24.32 -24.06
N ARG A 1143 63.67 23.55 -23.91
CA ARG A 1143 63.69 22.11 -24.18
C ARG A 1143 62.73 21.37 -23.26
N LEU A 1144 62.75 21.65 -21.95
CA LEU A 1144 61.85 21.03 -20.98
C LEU A 1144 60.37 21.29 -21.32
N ALA A 1145 60.02 22.50 -21.78
CA ALA A 1145 58.68 22.81 -22.25
C ALA A 1145 58.28 21.96 -23.47
N ALA A 1146 59.13 21.90 -24.49
CA ALA A 1146 58.88 21.12 -25.71
C ALA A 1146 58.78 19.60 -25.45
N GLU A 1147 59.67 19.05 -24.63
CA GLU A 1147 59.66 17.63 -24.22
C GLU A 1147 58.39 17.27 -23.43
N THR A 1148 57.92 18.18 -22.57
CA THR A 1148 56.67 18.02 -21.81
C THR A 1148 55.44 18.11 -22.72
N ILE A 1149 55.39 19.08 -23.64
CA ILE A 1149 54.33 19.22 -24.65
C ILE A 1149 54.24 17.96 -25.52
N ALA A 1150 55.36 17.45 -26.03
CA ALA A 1150 55.39 16.23 -26.84
C ALA A 1150 54.91 15.00 -26.03
N THR A 1151 55.27 14.92 -24.75
CA THR A 1151 54.79 13.87 -23.84
C THR A 1151 53.28 13.93 -23.64
N LEU A 1152 52.72 15.12 -23.42
CA LEU A 1152 51.26 15.31 -23.34
C LEU A 1152 50.56 14.97 -24.65
N ALA A 1153 51.04 15.49 -25.78
CA ALA A 1153 50.43 15.26 -27.09
C ALA A 1153 50.35 13.76 -27.44
N ASN A 1154 51.39 12.99 -27.12
CA ASN A 1154 51.39 11.53 -27.32
C ASN A 1154 50.35 10.79 -26.44
N ARG A 1155 49.96 11.37 -25.30
CA ARG A 1155 48.99 10.80 -24.33
C ARG A 1155 47.54 11.20 -24.60
N ILE A 1156 47.27 12.22 -25.43
CA ILE A 1156 45.90 12.60 -25.81
C ILE A 1156 45.32 11.47 -26.68
N PRO A 1157 44.23 10.80 -26.28
CA PRO A 1157 43.71 9.62 -26.98
C PRO A 1157 43.01 9.96 -28.30
N GLU A 1158 42.39 11.14 -28.39
CA GLU A 1158 41.64 11.57 -29.57
C GLU A 1158 42.52 12.36 -30.56
N PRO A 1159 42.64 11.94 -31.84
CA PRO A 1159 43.49 12.62 -32.81
C PRO A 1159 43.10 14.09 -33.05
N ALA A 1160 41.81 14.40 -33.17
CA ALA A 1160 41.34 15.77 -33.38
C ALA A 1160 41.66 16.69 -32.19
N LEU A 1161 41.50 16.19 -30.95
CA LEU A 1161 41.85 16.95 -29.74
C LEU A 1161 43.38 17.14 -29.61
N ARG A 1162 44.17 16.18 -30.08
CA ARG A 1162 45.64 16.29 -30.18
C ARG A 1162 46.06 17.36 -31.18
N GLU A 1163 45.38 17.44 -32.33
CA GLU A 1163 45.58 18.52 -33.31
C GLU A 1163 45.19 19.89 -32.72
N THR A 1164 44.06 19.99 -32.01
CA THR A 1164 43.65 21.22 -31.28
C THR A 1164 44.71 21.66 -30.26
N PHE A 1165 45.22 20.73 -29.44
CA PHE A 1165 46.27 21.02 -28.44
C PHE A 1165 47.55 21.54 -29.10
N LEU A 1166 48.02 20.88 -30.17
CA LEU A 1166 49.22 21.27 -30.92
C LEU A 1166 49.02 22.57 -31.71
N ALA A 1167 47.80 22.91 -32.10
CA ALA A 1167 47.46 24.16 -32.79
C ALA A 1167 47.35 25.38 -31.84
N ARG A 1168 47.36 25.19 -30.51
CA ARG A 1168 47.27 26.29 -29.54
C ARG A 1168 48.46 27.25 -29.69
N ALA A 1169 48.20 28.56 -29.65
CA ALA A 1169 49.22 29.59 -29.87
C ALA A 1169 50.43 29.43 -28.92
N SER A 1170 50.18 29.31 -27.62
CA SER A 1170 51.22 29.13 -26.60
C SER A 1170 52.03 27.83 -26.71
N VAL A 1171 51.48 26.79 -27.36
CA VAL A 1171 52.21 25.55 -27.66
C VAL A 1171 53.15 25.76 -28.86
N ASN A 1172 52.68 26.48 -29.89
CA ASN A 1172 53.51 26.87 -31.03
C ASN A 1172 54.61 27.86 -30.64
N ASP A 1173 54.32 28.83 -29.76
CA ASP A 1173 55.31 29.77 -29.23
C ASP A 1173 56.40 29.07 -28.40
N ALA A 1174 56.04 28.06 -27.60
CA ALA A 1174 57.00 27.24 -26.87
C ALA A 1174 57.91 26.44 -27.81
N GLN A 1175 57.35 25.81 -28.84
CA GLN A 1175 58.14 25.09 -29.85
C GLN A 1175 59.04 26.04 -30.65
N ALA A 1176 58.52 27.20 -31.06
CA ALA A 1176 59.29 28.22 -31.79
C ALA A 1176 60.44 28.80 -30.96
N LEU A 1177 60.23 28.99 -29.64
CA LEU A 1177 61.28 29.41 -28.71
C LEU A 1177 62.36 28.33 -28.55
N PHE A 1178 61.98 27.05 -28.43
CA PHE A 1178 62.95 25.94 -28.38
C PHE A 1178 63.75 25.85 -29.68
N ASP A 1179 63.10 25.88 -30.85
CA ASP A 1179 63.79 25.87 -32.14
C ASP A 1179 64.63 27.12 -32.39
N ARG A 1180 64.31 28.26 -31.78
CA ARG A 1180 65.19 29.44 -31.75
C ARG A 1180 66.42 29.16 -30.89
N ALA A 1181 66.23 28.81 -29.62
CA ALA A 1181 67.32 28.57 -28.68
C ALA A 1181 68.27 27.45 -29.12
N ARG A 1182 67.76 26.43 -29.85
CA ARG A 1182 68.53 25.34 -30.47
C ARG A 1182 69.46 25.80 -31.61
N ARG A 1183 69.28 27.01 -32.15
CA ARG A 1183 70.06 27.58 -33.27
C ARG A 1183 71.04 28.70 -32.86
N GLY A 1184 70.93 29.23 -31.63
CA GLY A 1184 71.67 30.41 -31.15
C GLY A 1184 70.90 31.72 -31.23
#